data_AF-A0ABC9QYV4-F1
#
_entry.id   AF-A0ABC9QYV4-F1
#
_cell.length_a   1.000
_cell.length_b   1.000
_cell.length_c   1.000
_cell.angle_alpha   90.00
_cell.angle_beta   90.00
_cell.angle_gamma   90.00
#
_symmetry.space_group_name_H-M   'P 1'
#
loop_
_entity.id
_entity.type
_entity.pdbx_description
1 polymer ?
#
loop_
_entity_poly.entity_id
_entity_poly.type
_entity_poly.pdbx_seq_one_letter_code
_entity_poly.pdbx_strand_id
1 'polypeptide(L)'
;MFSIAHTKIRPIVSLPIDQSEKEWNIDVKNIKESFLFLKRGEKLFAYVHVKDLLSNSKELTSKLLLSNAVSLDTICHLSKDISLTALFQIIGAPIAIVKNEVDELTGYIRREDVFAELFKQENQSVDILKIILTSIPMGIFVVDREKKIVNCNESGLKMIKSTPEKVMNVPAELIFNGEHINNVFTKGKTILNQLQITNEMGVLVDYSPIPNFDQSIEGMVIIVQDLPMVEDMAMEIEYIKDLNKDLHAILSSIYDEILVVNHKGELIRYSETVINDFWGSNLKDLLGKNLLDLEKKGLFSPSVTRLVLEKQKKVSVVQETKSGRKILAVGNPVFNENGELHRIIIASRDITEATRLKTELHEIKKISEQYKKELDDFKNKDRFLKKLIYCSPKMEQIINQAKKIADFSSNVLISGESGVGKEVIAQAIHQLGNRSSKPFLKLNCGAIPETLLESELFGYTKGAFTGADKNGKEGYFKRADQGILFLDEIGEMPLHLQVKLLRVLQEQEVIPIGSTIPTKINVQIIAATNKSLEKMVESGTFREDLFYRLNVIPLRVPSLRERMEDVPVLAFHFLQQLNEKYNKNYHLTPDALNLLEFYSWPGNVRELQNMIERLVVSADDPVIEAEFVSKFLTPGYDFNKSKPVITRVLPLQEALHSVEEQLILLAMKQYKTTTKAAKALGISQSSVSRKYQKIVSEKEIAADIISYS
;
A
#
# COMPACT_ATOMS: atom_id res chain seq x y z
N MET A 1 -1.59 20.50 -75.46
CA MET A 1 -0.62 19.92 -76.40
C MET A 1 -0.63 20.79 -77.63
N PHE A 2 0.55 21.18 -78.12
CA PHE A 2 0.68 22.10 -79.25
C PHE A 2 1.01 21.31 -80.52
N SER A 3 0.26 21.56 -81.59
CA SER A 3 0.51 20.93 -82.89
C SER A 3 1.54 21.73 -83.69
N ILE A 4 2.58 21.07 -84.19
CA ILE A 4 3.58 21.70 -85.07
C ILE A 4 3.06 21.71 -86.52
N ALA A 5 3.09 22.88 -87.18
CA ALA A 5 2.79 22.95 -88.61
C ALA A 5 3.86 22.18 -89.44
N HIS A 6 3.42 21.18 -90.21
CA HIS A 6 4.30 20.37 -91.09
C HIS A 6 5.17 21.19 -92.04
N THR A 7 4.71 22.38 -92.43
CA THR A 7 5.44 23.31 -93.31
C THR A 7 6.72 23.88 -92.71
N LYS A 8 6.91 23.77 -91.39
CA LYS A 8 8.07 24.28 -90.65
C LYS A 8 9.11 23.21 -90.32
N ILE A 9 8.77 21.93 -90.54
CA ILE A 9 9.69 20.80 -90.36
C ILE A 9 10.65 20.78 -91.55
N ARG A 10 11.95 20.82 -91.26
CA ARG A 10 13.01 20.79 -92.27
C ARG A 10 13.60 19.39 -92.39
N PRO A 11 13.98 18.94 -93.61
CA PRO A 11 14.57 17.62 -93.80
C PRO A 11 15.95 17.54 -93.11
N ILE A 12 16.32 16.34 -92.66
CA ILE A 12 17.64 16.08 -92.09
C ILE A 12 18.61 15.73 -93.22
N VAL A 13 19.60 16.60 -93.45
CA VAL A 13 20.75 16.29 -94.32
C VAL A 13 21.88 15.75 -93.45
N SER A 14 22.34 14.52 -93.75
CA SER A 14 23.33 13.81 -92.93
C SER A 14 24.57 13.34 -93.71
N LEU A 15 25.73 13.37 -93.04
CA LEU A 15 27.02 12.90 -93.55
C LEU A 15 27.50 11.66 -92.78
N PRO A 16 27.87 10.55 -93.46
CA PRO A 16 28.48 9.39 -92.83
C PRO A 16 29.95 9.66 -92.50
N ILE A 17 30.28 9.64 -91.20
CA ILE A 17 31.66 9.92 -90.75
C ILE A 17 32.58 8.69 -90.85
N ASP A 18 32.02 7.49 -90.99
CA ASP A 18 32.78 6.23 -91.12
C ASP A 18 33.20 5.93 -92.58
N GLN A 19 32.75 6.73 -93.55
CA GLN A 19 33.13 6.60 -94.97
C GLN A 19 34.35 7.48 -95.29
N SER A 20 35.12 7.12 -96.32
CA SER A 20 36.35 7.87 -96.64
C SER A 20 35.99 9.30 -97.06
N GLU A 21 36.77 10.29 -96.63
CA GLU A 21 36.52 11.72 -96.92
C GLU A 21 36.40 12.03 -98.43
N LYS A 22 36.94 11.16 -99.30
CA LYS A 22 36.83 11.24 -100.77
C LYS A 22 35.44 10.88 -101.32
N GLU A 23 34.57 10.24 -100.53
CA GLU A 23 33.21 9.84 -100.92
C GLU A 23 32.16 10.89 -100.54
N TRP A 24 32.54 11.96 -99.82
CA TRP A 24 31.64 13.06 -99.48
C TRP A 24 31.41 13.95 -100.70
N ASN A 25 30.39 13.62 -101.49
CA ASN A 25 30.02 14.36 -102.69
C ASN A 25 29.19 15.63 -102.37
N ILE A 26 29.59 16.40 -101.33
CA ILE A 26 28.85 17.57 -100.84
C ILE A 26 29.73 18.82 -100.92
N ASP A 27 29.39 19.73 -101.82
CA ASP A 27 29.99 21.07 -101.87
C ASP A 27 29.35 21.95 -100.77
N VAL A 28 30.13 22.27 -99.74
CA VAL A 28 29.71 23.01 -98.54
C VAL A 28 29.07 24.37 -98.88
N LYS A 29 29.43 24.96 -100.04
CA LYS A 29 28.86 26.24 -100.49
C LYS A 29 27.43 26.14 -101.03
N ASN A 30 26.95 24.95 -101.37
CA ASN A 30 25.62 24.71 -101.92
C ASN A 30 24.60 24.16 -100.91
N ILE A 31 24.99 23.97 -99.64
CA ILE A 31 24.07 23.54 -98.58
C ILE A 31 23.16 24.71 -98.22
N LYS A 32 21.85 24.56 -98.48
CA LYS A 32 20.84 25.57 -98.15
C LYS A 32 20.37 25.49 -96.69
N GLU A 33 20.54 24.34 -96.01
CA GLU A 33 20.20 24.22 -94.60
C GLU A 33 21.23 24.88 -93.68
N SER A 34 20.80 25.28 -92.47
CA SER A 34 21.69 25.89 -91.48
C SER A 34 22.36 24.88 -90.55
N PHE A 35 21.96 23.61 -90.60
CA PHE A 35 22.48 22.55 -89.75
C PHE A 35 22.74 21.30 -90.59
N LEU A 36 23.89 20.68 -90.37
CA LEU A 36 24.34 19.46 -91.05
C LEU A 36 24.50 18.36 -90.01
N PHE A 37 23.85 17.22 -90.20
CA PHE A 37 23.84 16.13 -89.23
C PHE A 37 24.95 15.11 -89.54
N LEU A 38 25.50 14.47 -88.52
CA LEU A 38 26.56 13.47 -88.63
C LEU A 38 26.00 12.10 -88.24
N LYS A 39 26.23 11.09 -89.09
CA LYS A 39 25.82 9.70 -88.85
C LYS A 39 26.99 8.75 -88.72
N ARG A 40 26.80 7.75 -87.87
CA ARG A 40 27.68 6.59 -87.68
C ARG A 40 26.86 5.33 -87.96
N GLY A 41 27.19 4.61 -89.03
CA GLY A 41 26.26 3.65 -89.63
C GLY A 41 24.90 4.29 -89.97
N GLU A 42 23.82 3.68 -89.46
CA GLU A 42 22.42 4.14 -89.64
C GLU A 42 21.97 5.19 -88.59
N LYS A 43 22.78 5.48 -87.56
CA LYS A 43 22.38 6.36 -86.45
C LYS A 43 22.98 7.76 -86.57
N LEU A 44 22.14 8.78 -86.48
CA LEU A 44 22.59 10.16 -86.25
C LEU A 44 23.14 10.28 -84.83
N PHE A 45 24.29 10.94 -84.65
CA PHE A 45 24.88 11.15 -83.32
C PHE A 45 25.24 12.60 -83.00
N ALA A 46 25.44 13.45 -84.02
CA ALA A 46 25.76 14.86 -83.80
C ALA A 46 25.22 15.75 -84.93
N TYR A 47 25.26 17.06 -84.72
CA TYR A 47 25.01 18.05 -85.76
C TYR A 47 26.04 19.18 -85.69
N VAL A 48 26.24 19.87 -86.80
CA VAL A 48 27.16 21.01 -86.94
C VAL A 48 26.37 22.17 -87.55
N HIS A 49 26.61 23.38 -87.04
CA HIS A 49 26.03 24.58 -87.63
C HIS A 49 26.84 25.00 -88.86
N VAL A 50 26.18 25.17 -90.02
CA VAL A 50 26.87 25.38 -91.30
C VAL A 50 27.65 26.70 -91.33
N LYS A 51 27.22 27.74 -90.60
CA LYS A 51 28.01 28.99 -90.50
C LYS A 51 29.36 28.79 -89.82
N ASP A 52 29.47 27.81 -88.94
CA ASP A 52 30.69 27.55 -88.16
C ASP A 52 31.73 26.77 -88.99
N LEU A 53 31.28 26.15 -90.10
CA LEU A 53 32.13 25.50 -91.09
C LEU A 53 32.66 26.49 -92.14
N LEU A 54 31.82 27.44 -92.57
CA LEU A 54 32.18 28.44 -93.60
C LEU A 54 33.26 29.44 -93.14
N SER A 55 33.45 29.60 -91.82
CA SER A 55 34.44 30.52 -91.26
C SER A 55 35.88 30.00 -91.31
N ASN A 56 36.11 28.69 -91.47
CA ASN A 56 37.39 28.08 -91.07
C ASN A 56 38.16 27.18 -92.07
N SER A 57 37.71 26.88 -93.29
CA SER A 57 38.56 26.30 -94.37
C SER A 57 37.78 25.97 -95.66
N LYS A 58 38.49 25.80 -96.78
CA LYS A 58 37.91 25.43 -98.10
C LYS A 58 37.70 23.91 -98.31
N GLU A 59 38.16 23.06 -97.39
CA GLU A 59 38.03 21.60 -97.51
C GLU A 59 37.41 21.00 -96.24
N LEU A 60 36.38 20.17 -96.42
CA LEU A 60 35.65 19.52 -95.32
C LEU A 60 36.44 18.29 -94.84
N THR A 61 37.01 18.33 -93.65
CA THR A 61 37.69 17.18 -93.02
C THR A 61 36.89 16.63 -91.85
N SER A 62 37.02 15.32 -91.59
CA SER A 62 36.39 14.63 -90.45
C SER A 62 36.74 15.27 -89.11
N LYS A 63 37.98 15.76 -88.98
CA LYS A 63 38.46 16.45 -87.78
C LYS A 63 37.75 17.79 -87.54
N LEU A 64 37.47 18.57 -88.58
CA LEU A 64 36.76 19.85 -88.50
C LEU A 64 35.27 19.66 -88.16
N LEU A 65 34.63 18.62 -88.72
CA LEU A 65 33.26 18.28 -88.40
C LEU A 65 33.12 17.85 -86.93
N LEU A 66 34.02 16.98 -86.45
CA LEU A 66 33.99 16.50 -85.07
C LEU A 66 34.33 17.59 -84.04
N SER A 67 35.18 18.57 -84.38
CA SER A 67 35.50 19.67 -83.45
C SER A 67 34.35 20.66 -83.25
N ASN A 68 33.47 20.79 -84.24
CA ASN A 68 32.29 21.67 -84.19
C ASN A 68 30.98 20.89 -84.00
N ALA A 69 31.08 19.58 -83.73
CA ALA A 69 29.94 18.70 -83.55
C ALA A 69 29.31 18.89 -82.18
N VAL A 70 28.00 19.16 -82.17
CA VAL A 70 27.17 19.16 -80.96
C VAL A 70 26.43 17.83 -80.91
N SER A 71 26.53 17.11 -79.79
CA SER A 71 25.91 15.79 -79.62
C SER A 71 24.38 15.88 -79.68
N LEU A 72 23.75 14.96 -80.42
CA LEU A 72 22.29 14.82 -80.47
C LEU A 72 21.69 14.31 -79.16
N ASP A 73 22.49 13.72 -78.26
CA ASP A 73 22.01 13.25 -76.96
C ASP A 73 21.44 14.39 -76.09
N THR A 74 21.81 15.63 -76.40
CA THR A 74 21.36 16.84 -75.69
C THR A 74 20.16 17.52 -76.35
N ILE A 75 19.64 16.96 -77.45
CA ILE A 75 18.57 17.59 -78.23
C ILE A 75 17.22 16.96 -77.92
N CYS A 76 16.21 17.82 -77.77
CA CYS A 76 14.83 17.41 -77.55
C CYS A 76 14.26 16.69 -78.78
N HIS A 77 13.62 15.54 -78.56
CA HIS A 77 12.84 14.83 -79.56
C HIS A 77 11.35 15.16 -79.39
N LEU A 78 10.72 15.67 -80.44
CA LEU A 78 9.33 16.08 -80.45
C LEU A 78 8.48 15.12 -81.27
N SER A 79 7.34 14.72 -80.72
CA SER A 79 6.21 14.18 -81.48
C SER A 79 5.36 15.33 -82.03
N LYS A 80 4.35 15.03 -82.86
CA LYS A 80 3.42 16.03 -83.43
C LYS A 80 2.79 16.95 -82.37
N ASP A 81 2.62 16.45 -81.15
CA ASP A 81 2.02 17.13 -80.01
C ASP A 81 3.09 17.46 -78.96
N ILE A 82 3.43 18.74 -78.82
CA ILE A 82 4.43 19.21 -77.85
C ILE A 82 3.80 19.25 -76.44
N SER A 83 4.44 18.58 -75.48
CA SER A 83 4.15 18.69 -74.05
C SER A 83 4.83 19.92 -73.43
N LEU A 84 4.35 20.37 -72.26
CA LEU A 84 4.99 21.45 -71.51
C LEU A 84 6.47 21.14 -71.20
N THR A 85 6.78 19.88 -70.86
CA THR A 85 8.14 19.43 -70.56
C THR A 85 9.07 19.50 -71.77
N ALA A 86 8.57 19.19 -72.96
CA ALA A 86 9.33 19.32 -74.19
C ALA A 86 9.66 20.78 -74.53
N LEU A 87 8.75 21.72 -74.24
CA LEU A 87 8.95 23.15 -74.45
C LEU A 87 10.13 23.70 -73.62
N PHE A 88 10.27 23.26 -72.37
CA PHE A 88 11.42 23.64 -71.52
C PHE A 88 12.75 23.07 -72.01
N GLN A 89 12.75 21.89 -72.62
CA GLN A 89 13.96 21.35 -73.25
C GLN A 89 14.37 22.14 -74.50
N ILE A 90 13.40 22.64 -75.27
CA ILE A 90 13.66 23.45 -76.48
C ILE A 90 14.23 24.84 -76.13
N ILE A 91 13.86 25.45 -74.99
CA ILE A 91 14.41 26.74 -74.56
C ILE A 91 15.95 26.72 -74.58
N GLY A 92 16.55 25.63 -74.13
CA GLY A 92 18.00 25.45 -74.03
C GLY A 92 18.72 24.99 -75.30
N ALA A 93 18.01 24.55 -76.36
CA ALA A 93 18.60 23.98 -77.57
C ALA A 93 18.20 24.76 -78.84
N PRO A 94 19.11 25.04 -79.78
CA PRO A 94 18.78 25.83 -80.97
C PRO A 94 17.83 25.11 -81.95
N ILE A 95 17.79 23.78 -81.89
CA ILE A 95 16.93 22.92 -82.72
C ILE A 95 16.30 21.82 -81.87
N ALA A 96 15.21 21.25 -82.37
CA ALA A 96 14.61 20.03 -81.88
C ALA A 96 14.38 19.06 -83.03
N ILE A 97 14.55 17.77 -82.78
CA ILE A 97 14.34 16.72 -83.78
C ILE A 97 12.89 16.29 -83.72
N VAL A 98 12.23 16.22 -84.87
CA VAL A 98 10.84 15.75 -84.97
C VAL A 98 10.82 14.28 -85.38
N LYS A 99 10.00 13.50 -84.68
CA LYS A 99 9.76 12.08 -84.96
C LYS A 99 8.30 11.84 -85.33
N ASN A 100 8.04 10.81 -86.14
CA ASN A 100 6.68 10.35 -86.43
C ASN A 100 6.12 9.50 -85.27
N GLU A 101 4.86 9.08 -85.41
CA GLU A 101 4.15 8.23 -84.42
C GLU A 101 4.78 6.83 -84.23
N VAL A 102 5.72 6.44 -85.10
CA VAL A 102 6.45 5.17 -85.09
C VAL A 102 7.91 5.35 -84.62
N ASP A 103 8.24 6.52 -84.04
CA ASP A 103 9.57 6.91 -83.54
C ASP A 103 10.67 7.07 -84.61
N GLU A 104 10.30 7.16 -85.88
CA GLU A 104 11.22 7.43 -86.98
C GLU A 104 11.45 8.94 -87.15
N LEU A 105 12.68 9.32 -87.47
CA LEU A 105 13.11 10.70 -87.65
C LEU A 105 12.49 11.31 -88.92
N THR A 106 11.60 12.29 -88.77
CA THR A 106 10.96 12.97 -89.91
C THR A 106 11.69 14.24 -90.34
N GLY A 107 12.34 14.93 -89.40
CA GLY A 107 13.02 16.18 -89.69
C GLY A 107 13.50 16.89 -88.42
N TYR A 108 13.83 18.17 -88.56
CA TYR A 108 14.14 19.03 -87.42
C TYR A 108 13.41 20.37 -87.53
N ILE A 109 13.13 20.99 -86.39
CA ILE A 109 12.54 22.31 -86.27
C ILE A 109 13.45 23.23 -85.46
N ARG A 110 13.46 24.52 -85.78
CA ARG A 110 14.25 25.51 -85.03
C ARG A 110 13.48 25.98 -83.81
N ARG A 111 14.21 26.29 -82.74
CA ARG A 111 13.65 26.88 -81.52
C ARG A 111 12.80 28.13 -81.81
N GLU A 112 13.26 29.01 -82.71
CA GLU A 112 12.52 30.23 -83.07
C GLU A 112 11.21 29.91 -83.80
N ASP A 113 11.21 28.88 -84.66
CA ASP A 113 10.01 28.44 -85.37
C ASP A 113 9.00 27.80 -84.38
N VAL A 114 9.48 27.06 -83.36
CA VAL A 114 8.62 26.53 -82.29
C VAL A 114 8.00 27.66 -81.45
N PHE A 115 8.81 28.65 -81.04
CA PHE A 115 8.29 29.79 -80.28
C PHE A 115 7.33 30.65 -81.09
N ALA A 116 7.63 30.91 -82.37
CA ALA A 116 6.72 31.66 -83.23
C ALA A 116 5.35 30.97 -83.36
N GLU A 117 5.33 29.63 -83.39
CA GLU A 117 4.07 28.87 -83.46
C GLU A 117 3.32 28.85 -82.13
N LEU A 118 4.04 28.80 -80.99
CA LEU A 118 3.46 29.04 -79.67
C LEU A 118 2.80 30.42 -79.60
N PHE A 119 3.51 31.48 -79.97
CA PHE A 119 2.99 32.85 -79.85
C PHE A 119 1.85 33.17 -80.83
N LYS A 120 1.66 32.40 -81.91
CA LYS A 120 0.50 32.53 -82.82
C LYS A 120 -0.81 31.98 -82.28
N GLN A 121 -0.76 31.02 -81.36
CA GLN A 121 -1.98 30.51 -80.72
C GLN A 121 -2.44 31.51 -79.66
N GLU A 122 -3.17 32.54 -80.10
CA GLU A 122 -3.49 33.77 -79.35
C GLU A 122 -4.08 33.57 -77.94
N ASN A 123 -4.59 32.39 -77.58
CA ASN A 123 -5.24 32.15 -76.27
C ASN A 123 -4.56 31.12 -75.35
N GLN A 124 -3.67 30.23 -75.81
CA GLN A 124 -3.11 29.16 -74.92
C GLN A 124 -1.70 29.46 -74.38
N SER A 125 -0.94 30.35 -75.03
CA SER A 125 0.46 30.59 -74.69
C SER A 125 0.66 31.58 -73.54
N VAL A 126 -0.29 32.51 -73.34
CA VAL A 126 -0.27 33.48 -72.22
C VAL A 126 -0.64 32.80 -70.89
N ASP A 127 -1.53 31.79 -70.94
CA ASP A 127 -1.94 31.03 -69.75
C ASP A 127 -0.82 30.15 -69.19
N ILE A 128 0.08 29.64 -70.05
CA ILE A 128 1.18 28.78 -69.60
C ILE A 128 2.19 29.52 -68.74
N LEU A 129 2.65 30.70 -69.18
CA LEU A 129 3.59 31.50 -68.40
C LEU A 129 2.97 31.90 -67.05
N LYS A 130 1.67 32.20 -67.04
CA LYS A 130 0.91 32.49 -65.82
C LYS A 130 0.85 31.28 -64.89
N ILE A 131 0.57 30.08 -65.40
CA ILE A 131 0.54 28.82 -64.63
C ILE A 131 1.91 28.50 -64.02
N ILE A 132 3.00 28.70 -64.78
CA ILE A 132 4.36 28.47 -64.28
C ILE A 132 4.64 29.45 -63.13
N LEU A 133 4.37 30.74 -63.32
CA LEU A 133 4.62 31.76 -62.30
C LEU A 133 3.78 31.59 -61.04
N THR A 134 2.53 31.12 -61.15
CA THR A 134 1.67 30.84 -59.98
C THR A 134 2.05 29.56 -59.25
N SER A 135 2.65 28.58 -59.94
CA SER A 135 3.11 27.33 -59.32
C SER A 135 4.37 27.49 -58.46
N ILE A 136 5.11 28.59 -58.60
CA ILE A 136 6.33 28.85 -57.83
C ILE A 136 5.94 29.36 -56.42
N PRO A 137 6.33 28.67 -55.34
CA PRO A 137 6.01 29.05 -53.95
C PRO A 137 6.92 30.18 -53.43
N MET A 138 7.33 31.09 -54.32
CA MET A 138 8.11 32.30 -54.02
C MET A 138 7.42 33.49 -54.66
N GLY A 139 7.55 34.67 -54.05
CA GLY A 139 7.17 35.91 -54.68
C GLY A 139 8.13 36.29 -55.79
N ILE A 140 7.61 36.67 -56.94
CA ILE A 140 8.39 37.13 -58.08
C ILE A 140 7.84 38.48 -58.52
N PHE A 141 8.70 39.48 -58.64
CA PHE A 141 8.41 40.79 -59.19
C PHE A 141 9.39 41.11 -60.31
N VAL A 142 8.90 41.61 -61.44
CA VAL A 142 9.69 42.01 -62.60
C VAL A 142 9.69 43.52 -62.69
N VAL A 143 10.88 44.10 -62.81
CA VAL A 143 11.12 45.55 -62.81
C VAL A 143 11.74 45.97 -64.14
N ASP A 144 11.23 47.03 -64.76
CA ASP A 144 11.72 47.57 -66.05
C ASP A 144 12.91 48.54 -65.90
N ARG A 145 13.39 49.09 -67.03
CA ARG A 145 14.48 50.10 -67.06
C ARG A 145 14.14 51.40 -66.33
N GLU A 146 12.85 51.74 -66.21
CA GLU A 146 12.39 52.90 -65.42
C GLU A 146 12.26 52.58 -63.93
N LYS A 147 12.68 51.37 -63.52
CA LYS A 147 12.58 50.81 -62.17
C LYS A 147 11.15 50.63 -61.68
N LYS A 148 10.18 50.51 -62.57
CA LYS A 148 8.77 50.24 -62.23
C LYS A 148 8.49 48.75 -62.26
N ILE A 149 7.63 48.30 -61.35
CA ILE A 149 7.19 46.90 -61.33
C ILE A 149 6.21 46.69 -62.48
N VAL A 150 6.60 45.90 -63.47
CA VAL A 150 5.80 45.61 -64.67
C VAL A 150 5.07 44.28 -64.59
N ASN A 151 5.47 43.38 -63.69
CA ASN A 151 4.78 42.11 -63.48
C ASN A 151 5.04 41.55 -62.08
N CYS A 152 4.12 40.77 -61.55
CA CYS A 152 4.31 40.00 -60.33
C CYS A 152 3.42 38.75 -60.28
N ASN A 153 3.81 37.75 -59.48
CA ASN A 153 2.96 36.58 -59.24
C ASN A 153 2.12 36.74 -57.96
N GLU A 154 1.05 35.93 -57.82
CA GLU A 154 0.15 35.98 -56.67
C GLU A 154 0.86 35.70 -55.33
N SER A 155 1.84 34.79 -55.33
CA SER A 155 2.64 34.49 -54.14
C SER A 155 3.34 35.75 -53.61
N GLY A 156 3.91 36.57 -54.50
CA GLY A 156 4.59 37.81 -54.12
C GLY A 156 3.63 38.81 -53.48
N LEU A 157 2.46 38.99 -54.08
CA LEU A 157 1.43 39.88 -53.55
C LEU A 157 0.97 39.48 -52.13
N LYS A 158 0.84 38.18 -51.86
CA LYS A 158 0.52 37.65 -50.52
C LYS A 158 1.64 37.95 -49.52
N MET A 159 2.89 37.71 -49.89
CA MET A 159 4.06 37.91 -49.02
C MET A 159 4.27 39.39 -48.64
N ILE A 160 4.04 40.31 -49.57
CA ILE A 160 4.10 41.76 -49.30
C ILE A 160 2.75 42.35 -48.83
N LYS A 161 1.73 41.50 -48.62
CA LYS A 161 0.36 41.86 -48.22
C LYS A 161 -0.27 43.00 -49.04
N SER A 162 -0.10 42.97 -50.36
CA SER A 162 -0.59 44.01 -51.26
C SER A 162 -1.50 43.47 -52.38
N THR A 163 -2.11 44.36 -53.16
CA THR A 163 -2.97 44.02 -54.29
C THR A 163 -2.31 44.41 -55.62
N PRO A 164 -2.64 43.76 -56.74
CA PRO A 164 -2.04 44.07 -58.05
C PRO A 164 -2.15 45.56 -58.41
N GLU A 165 -3.32 46.17 -58.17
CA GLU A 165 -3.60 47.58 -58.46
C GLU A 165 -2.66 48.56 -57.74
N LYS A 166 -2.14 48.18 -56.57
CA LYS A 166 -1.24 49.01 -55.76
C LYS A 166 0.24 48.84 -56.10
N VAL A 167 0.60 47.77 -56.82
CA VAL A 167 1.98 47.35 -57.05
C VAL A 167 2.39 47.54 -58.51
N MET A 168 1.47 47.32 -59.45
CA MET A 168 1.74 47.41 -60.88
C MET A 168 2.01 48.86 -61.31
N ASN A 169 3.04 49.04 -62.15
CA ASN A 169 3.56 50.33 -62.63
C ASN A 169 4.04 51.31 -61.55
N VAL A 170 4.20 50.84 -60.32
CA VAL A 170 4.75 51.63 -59.21
C VAL A 170 6.28 51.48 -59.19
N PRO A 171 7.05 52.56 -58.89
CA PRO A 171 8.48 52.45 -58.67
C PRO A 171 8.82 51.40 -57.61
N ALA A 172 9.66 50.43 -57.97
CA ALA A 172 10.03 49.32 -57.09
C ALA A 172 10.70 49.79 -55.79
N GLU A 173 11.35 50.95 -55.81
CA GLU A 173 12.00 51.57 -54.65
C GLU A 173 11.02 51.99 -53.54
N LEU A 174 9.71 52.08 -53.83
CA LEU A 174 8.67 52.34 -52.82
C LEU A 174 8.30 51.10 -51.99
N ILE A 175 8.57 49.91 -52.52
CA ILE A 175 8.22 48.62 -51.89
C ILE A 175 9.48 47.89 -51.42
N PHE A 176 10.54 47.92 -52.21
CA PHE A 176 11.81 47.26 -51.95
C PHE A 176 12.95 48.27 -51.77
N ASN A 177 14.06 47.85 -51.16
CA ASN A 177 15.18 48.75 -50.87
C ASN A 177 15.79 49.36 -52.15
N GLY A 178 15.64 50.68 -52.30
CA GLY A 178 16.14 51.44 -53.45
C GLY A 178 17.66 51.37 -53.64
N GLU A 179 18.45 51.22 -52.58
CA GLU A 179 19.90 51.11 -52.70
C GLU A 179 20.32 49.81 -53.42
N HIS A 180 19.67 48.69 -53.10
CA HIS A 180 19.94 47.40 -53.76
C HIS A 180 19.49 47.43 -55.22
N ILE A 181 18.31 48.00 -55.50
CA ILE A 181 17.81 48.19 -56.87
C ILE A 181 18.83 49.00 -57.70
N ASN A 182 19.27 50.14 -57.18
CA ASN A 182 20.26 50.99 -57.84
C ASN A 182 21.60 50.28 -58.05
N ASN A 183 22.07 49.53 -57.04
CA ASN A 183 23.31 48.76 -57.15
C ASN A 183 23.21 47.69 -58.24
N VAL A 184 22.07 47.04 -58.41
CA VAL A 184 21.89 46.02 -59.46
C VAL A 184 21.92 46.68 -60.84
N PHE A 185 21.18 47.78 -61.05
CA PHE A 185 21.19 48.51 -62.34
C PHE A 185 22.53 49.17 -62.68
N THR A 186 23.36 49.50 -61.69
CA THR A 186 24.68 50.14 -61.92
C THR A 186 25.83 49.14 -62.02
N LYS A 187 25.82 48.07 -61.21
CA LYS A 187 26.92 47.10 -61.11
C LYS A 187 26.66 45.80 -61.90
N GLY A 188 25.42 45.53 -62.29
CA GLY A 188 25.04 44.32 -63.03
C GLY A 188 25.28 43.02 -62.28
N LYS A 189 25.31 43.05 -60.94
CA LYS A 189 25.52 41.87 -60.10
C LYS A 189 24.26 41.52 -59.32
N THR A 190 24.00 40.22 -59.21
CA THR A 190 22.96 39.66 -58.34
C THR A 190 23.29 39.92 -56.86
N ILE A 191 22.29 40.35 -56.10
CA ILE A 191 22.35 40.51 -54.65
C ILE A 191 21.41 39.48 -54.03
N LEU A 192 21.91 38.61 -53.17
CA LEU A 192 21.15 37.51 -52.58
C LEU A 192 20.92 37.70 -51.07
N ASN A 193 19.86 37.09 -50.55
CA ASN A 193 19.48 36.94 -49.15
C ASN A 193 19.42 38.27 -48.38
N GLN A 194 18.88 39.31 -49.00
CA GLN A 194 18.69 40.58 -48.30
C GLN A 194 17.44 40.50 -47.43
N LEU A 195 17.62 40.69 -46.13
CA LEU A 195 16.51 40.70 -45.19
C LEU A 195 15.78 42.04 -45.29
N GLN A 196 14.49 42.01 -45.62
CA GLN A 196 13.64 43.19 -45.61
C GLN A 196 12.50 43.02 -44.60
N ILE A 197 12.52 43.85 -43.56
CA ILE A 197 11.50 43.89 -42.52
C ILE A 197 10.85 45.27 -42.52
N THR A 198 9.54 45.32 -42.72
CA THR A 198 8.70 46.49 -42.50
C THR A 198 7.60 46.13 -41.51
N ASN A 199 6.76 47.10 -41.11
CA ASN A 199 5.63 46.83 -40.21
C ASN A 199 4.63 45.79 -40.76
N GLU A 200 4.63 45.57 -42.08
CA GLU A 200 3.63 44.72 -42.76
C GLU A 200 4.23 43.42 -43.31
N MET A 201 5.54 43.35 -43.58
CA MET A 201 6.21 42.19 -44.17
C MET A 201 7.58 41.89 -43.55
N GLY A 202 7.93 40.60 -43.45
CA GLY A 202 9.26 40.11 -43.06
C GLY A 202 9.70 39.02 -44.01
N VAL A 203 10.51 39.38 -45.01
CA VAL A 203 10.83 38.52 -46.15
C VAL A 203 12.32 38.54 -46.48
N LEU A 204 12.82 37.44 -47.07
CA LEU A 204 14.12 37.41 -47.74
C LEU A 204 13.94 37.82 -49.20
N VAL A 205 14.81 38.70 -49.68
CA VAL A 205 14.73 39.30 -51.00
C VAL A 205 16.03 39.10 -51.77
N ASP A 206 15.92 38.54 -52.97
CA ASP A 206 16.99 38.43 -53.95
C ASP A 206 16.74 39.38 -55.12
N TYR A 207 17.78 40.09 -55.57
CA TYR A 207 17.73 41.01 -56.69
C TYR A 207 18.64 40.52 -57.81
N SER A 208 18.07 40.13 -58.96
CA SER A 208 18.80 39.56 -60.09
C SER A 208 18.60 40.38 -61.37
N PRO A 209 19.66 40.92 -62.01
CA PRO A 209 19.51 41.71 -63.23
C PRO A 209 19.04 40.85 -64.41
N ILE A 210 18.26 41.46 -65.31
CA ILE A 210 17.89 40.91 -66.62
C ILE A 210 18.77 41.63 -67.66
N PRO A 211 19.88 41.01 -68.12
CA PRO A 211 20.73 41.61 -69.14
C PRO A 211 20.12 41.50 -70.54
N ASN A 212 20.34 42.52 -71.36
CA ASN A 212 20.10 42.54 -72.79
C ASN A 212 21.28 41.90 -73.55
N PHE A 213 21.12 41.66 -74.85
CA PHE A 213 22.14 41.05 -75.71
C PHE A 213 23.48 41.81 -75.75
N ASP A 214 23.47 43.11 -75.48
CA ASP A 214 24.63 44.01 -75.42
C ASP A 214 25.22 44.13 -73.99
N GLN A 215 24.81 43.28 -73.05
CA GLN A 215 25.14 43.34 -71.62
C GLN A 215 24.64 44.59 -70.87
N SER A 216 23.83 45.45 -71.51
CA SER A 216 23.09 46.49 -70.78
C SER A 216 21.95 45.86 -69.98
N ILE A 217 21.58 46.44 -68.84
CA ILE A 217 20.53 45.88 -67.97
C ILE A 217 19.17 46.36 -68.46
N GLU A 218 18.34 45.44 -68.95
CA GLU A 218 16.99 45.71 -69.45
C GLU A 218 15.94 45.77 -68.34
N GLY A 219 16.20 45.10 -67.23
CA GLY A 219 15.32 45.05 -66.08
C GLY A 219 15.94 44.26 -64.94
N MET A 220 15.11 43.87 -63.99
CA MET A 220 15.53 43.06 -62.84
C MET A 220 14.38 42.18 -62.38
N VAL A 221 14.70 40.97 -61.91
CA VAL A 221 13.78 40.11 -61.16
C VAL A 221 14.09 40.25 -59.68
N ILE A 222 13.05 40.55 -58.89
CA ILE A 222 13.09 40.52 -57.43
C ILE A 222 12.36 39.25 -56.99
N ILE A 223 13.06 38.36 -56.28
CA ILE A 223 12.50 37.14 -55.71
C ILE A 223 12.32 37.34 -54.21
N VAL A 224 11.16 36.99 -53.69
CA VAL A 224 10.76 37.19 -52.30
C VAL A 224 10.38 35.84 -51.70
N GLN A 225 10.88 35.55 -50.51
CA GLN A 225 10.55 34.35 -49.76
C GLN A 225 10.07 34.72 -48.35
N ASP A 226 8.94 34.13 -47.94
CA ASP A 226 8.47 34.23 -46.55
C ASP A 226 9.49 33.62 -45.59
N LEU A 227 9.69 34.26 -44.44
CA LEU A 227 10.58 33.79 -43.39
C LEU A 227 9.76 33.15 -42.26
N PRO A 228 9.52 31.82 -42.23
CA PRO A 228 8.72 31.17 -41.17
C PRO A 228 9.48 31.01 -39.83
N MET A 229 10.28 31.99 -39.39
CA MET A 229 11.28 31.76 -38.32
C MET A 229 10.94 32.34 -36.94
N VAL A 230 10.15 33.42 -36.82
CA VAL A 230 10.07 34.12 -35.53
C VAL A 230 8.96 33.56 -34.63
N GLU A 231 7.79 33.29 -35.19
CA GLU A 231 6.63 32.82 -34.42
C GLU A 231 6.83 31.39 -33.91
N ASP A 232 7.31 30.48 -34.75
CA ASP A 232 7.51 29.07 -34.36
C ASP A 232 8.63 28.91 -33.32
N MET A 233 9.75 29.62 -33.49
CA MET A 233 10.83 29.61 -32.48
C MET A 233 10.39 30.29 -31.17
N ALA A 234 9.60 31.36 -31.23
CA ALA A 234 9.06 31.99 -30.03
C ALA A 234 8.11 31.05 -29.28
N MET A 235 7.24 30.33 -30.00
CA MET A 235 6.33 29.35 -29.42
C MET A 235 7.08 28.18 -28.76
N GLU A 236 8.14 27.63 -29.38
CA GLU A 236 8.95 26.58 -28.76
C GLU A 236 9.68 27.06 -27.50
N ILE A 237 10.24 28.27 -27.53
CA ILE A 237 10.92 28.86 -26.36
C ILE A 237 9.91 29.12 -25.24
N GLU A 238 8.72 29.62 -25.56
CA GLU A 238 7.67 29.85 -24.58
C GLU A 238 7.18 28.53 -23.96
N TYR A 239 6.94 27.51 -24.78
CA TYR A 239 6.60 26.16 -24.30
C TYR A 239 7.67 25.58 -23.36
N ILE A 240 8.95 25.67 -23.72
CA ILE A 240 10.05 25.19 -22.87
C ILE A 240 10.14 26.00 -21.57
N LYS A 241 9.93 27.32 -21.62
CA LYS A 241 9.91 28.16 -20.41
C LYS A 241 8.77 27.77 -19.49
N ASP A 242 7.58 27.56 -20.03
CA ASP A 242 6.42 27.16 -19.24
C ASP A 242 6.55 25.76 -18.67
N LEU A 243 7.07 24.79 -19.44
CA LEU A 243 7.39 23.46 -18.93
C LEU A 243 8.40 23.51 -17.78
N ASN A 244 9.43 24.36 -17.87
CA ASN A 244 10.38 24.54 -16.78
C ASN A 244 9.71 25.19 -15.55
N LYS A 245 8.82 26.18 -15.73
CA LYS A 245 8.06 26.76 -14.60
C LYS A 245 7.19 25.70 -13.92
N ASP A 246 6.50 24.87 -14.68
CA ASP A 246 5.65 23.79 -14.15
C ASP A 246 6.49 22.77 -13.39
N LEU A 247 7.64 22.36 -13.93
CA LEU A 247 8.57 21.47 -13.25
C LEU A 247 9.08 22.08 -11.94
N HIS A 248 9.44 23.37 -11.93
CA HIS A 248 9.84 24.07 -10.71
C HIS A 248 8.72 24.12 -9.67
N ALA A 249 7.48 24.40 -10.08
CA ALA A 249 6.32 24.41 -9.19
C ALA A 249 6.05 23.02 -8.59
N ILE A 250 6.08 21.96 -9.41
CA ILE A 250 5.90 20.57 -8.98
C ILE A 250 6.99 20.19 -7.97
N LEU A 251 8.27 20.41 -8.30
CA LEU A 251 9.39 20.08 -7.43
C LEU A 251 9.33 20.82 -6.09
N SER A 252 8.97 22.11 -6.11
CA SER A 252 8.84 22.94 -4.91
C SER A 252 7.67 22.52 -4.01
N SER A 253 6.65 21.85 -4.57
CA SER A 253 5.52 21.29 -3.80
C SER A 253 5.85 19.97 -3.09
N ILE A 254 6.82 19.20 -3.63
CA ILE A 254 7.16 17.85 -3.15
C ILE A 254 8.33 17.89 -2.16
N TYR A 255 9.33 18.74 -2.44
CA TYR A 255 10.57 18.83 -1.68
C TYR A 255 10.83 20.27 -1.23
N ASP A 256 11.33 20.39 0.00
CA ASP A 256 11.64 21.70 0.60
C ASP A 256 12.96 22.26 0.04
N GLU A 257 13.86 21.37 -0.40
CA GLU A 257 15.15 21.74 -0.96
C GLU A 257 15.66 20.66 -1.92
N ILE A 258 16.22 21.08 -3.06
CA ILE A 258 16.90 20.23 -4.04
C ILE A 258 18.30 20.77 -4.28
N LEU A 259 19.30 19.92 -4.16
CA LEU A 259 20.71 20.24 -4.40
C LEU A 259 21.27 19.40 -5.55
N VAL A 260 22.16 20.00 -6.32
CA VAL A 260 22.96 19.31 -7.34
C VAL A 260 24.41 19.39 -6.94
N VAL A 261 25.01 18.24 -6.74
CA VAL A 261 26.39 18.08 -6.25
C VAL A 261 27.21 17.38 -7.32
N ASN A 262 28.48 17.76 -7.48
CA ASN A 262 29.37 17.09 -8.44
C ASN A 262 29.90 15.75 -7.88
N HIS A 263 30.62 15.02 -8.72
CA HIS A 263 31.25 13.75 -8.37
C HIS A 263 32.29 13.82 -7.22
N LYS A 264 32.74 15.01 -6.82
CA LYS A 264 33.64 15.22 -5.67
C LYS A 264 32.91 15.59 -4.38
N GLY A 265 31.61 15.86 -4.44
CA GLY A 265 30.83 16.32 -3.28
C GLY A 265 30.66 17.84 -3.18
N GLU A 266 31.03 18.61 -4.21
CA GLU A 266 30.89 20.08 -4.24
C GLU A 266 29.51 20.52 -4.74
N LEU A 267 28.90 21.50 -4.07
CA LEU A 267 27.59 22.03 -4.45
C LEU A 267 27.68 22.85 -5.74
N ILE A 268 26.95 22.46 -6.78
CA ILE A 268 26.91 23.17 -8.07
C ILE A 268 25.68 24.07 -8.18
N ARG A 269 24.52 23.58 -7.74
CA ARG A 269 23.23 24.28 -7.82
C ARG A 269 22.33 23.88 -6.66
N TYR A 270 21.37 24.74 -6.35
CA TYR A 270 20.32 24.48 -5.37
C TYR A 270 18.99 25.11 -5.86
N SER A 271 17.85 24.64 -5.36
CA SER A 271 16.51 25.16 -5.65
C SER A 271 16.26 26.52 -5.00
N GLU A 272 15.25 27.28 -5.46
CA GLU A 272 14.87 28.54 -4.81
C GLU A 272 14.32 28.33 -3.39
N THR A 273 13.57 27.25 -3.18
CA THR A 273 13.15 26.78 -1.86
C THR A 273 14.33 26.11 -1.16
N VAL A 274 14.56 26.52 0.09
CA VAL A 274 15.69 26.06 0.91
C VAL A 274 15.26 25.88 2.35
N ILE A 275 15.86 24.89 3.02
CA ILE A 275 15.57 24.62 4.42
C ILE A 275 16.36 25.62 5.26
N ASN A 276 15.65 26.60 5.82
CA ASN A 276 16.24 27.60 6.69
C ASN A 276 16.91 26.94 7.90
N ASP A 277 18.06 27.47 8.34
CA ASP A 277 18.81 27.06 9.53
C ASP A 277 19.38 25.63 9.53
N PHE A 278 19.30 24.87 8.43
CA PHE A 278 19.94 23.55 8.34
C PHE A 278 21.45 23.66 8.05
N TRP A 279 21.82 24.51 7.11
CA TRP A 279 23.20 24.63 6.60
C TRP A 279 24.12 25.53 7.45
N GLY A 280 23.60 26.15 8.51
CA GLY A 280 24.34 27.06 9.41
C GLY A 280 24.83 28.36 8.74
N SER A 281 24.58 28.54 7.44
CA SER A 281 24.93 29.70 6.62
C SER A 281 24.02 29.73 5.38
N ASN A 282 24.06 30.80 4.60
CA ASN A 282 23.29 30.89 3.36
C ASN A 282 23.84 29.89 2.32
N LEU A 283 22.97 29.12 1.68
CA LEU A 283 23.35 28.15 0.64
C LEU A 283 24.08 28.80 -0.55
N LYS A 284 23.84 30.09 -0.82
CA LYS A 284 24.61 30.87 -1.80
C LYS A 284 26.11 30.86 -1.50
N ASP A 285 26.48 30.94 -0.23
CA ASP A 285 27.88 30.95 0.21
C ASP A 285 28.52 29.56 0.21
N LEU A 286 27.70 28.52 -0.02
CA LEU A 286 28.12 27.12 -0.10
C LEU A 286 28.31 26.63 -1.55
N LEU A 287 27.97 27.45 -2.55
CA LEU A 287 28.27 27.15 -3.94
C LEU A 287 29.78 26.93 -4.13
N GLY A 288 30.14 25.80 -4.76
CA GLY A 288 31.51 25.36 -4.98
C GLY A 288 32.20 24.74 -3.75
N LYS A 289 31.58 24.73 -2.57
CA LYS A 289 32.15 24.09 -1.36
C LYS A 289 31.73 22.63 -1.26
N ASN A 290 32.59 21.83 -0.63
CA ASN A 290 32.35 20.40 -0.44
C ASN A 290 31.42 20.14 0.76
N LEU A 291 30.30 19.46 0.52
CA LEU A 291 29.31 19.14 1.56
C LEU A 291 29.81 18.10 2.56
N LEU A 292 30.81 17.29 2.21
CA LEU A 292 31.42 16.30 3.10
C LEU A 292 32.15 16.98 4.27
N ASP A 293 32.67 18.19 4.06
CA ASP A 293 33.37 18.94 5.11
C ASP A 293 32.40 19.50 6.16
N LEU A 294 31.13 19.70 5.80
CA LEU A 294 30.09 20.14 6.73
C LEU A 294 29.69 19.01 7.69
N GLU A 295 29.64 17.76 7.22
CA GLU A 295 29.47 16.57 8.07
C GLU A 295 30.67 16.40 9.01
N LYS A 296 31.90 16.55 8.51
CA LYS A 296 33.13 16.48 9.36
C LYS A 296 33.17 17.53 10.45
N LYS A 297 32.64 18.74 10.18
CA LYS A 297 32.45 19.80 11.19
C LYS A 297 31.31 19.49 12.19
N GLY A 298 30.59 18.39 11.97
CA GLY A 298 29.51 17.91 12.83
C GLY A 298 28.25 18.76 12.73
N LEU A 299 28.00 19.43 11.62
CA LEU A 299 26.79 20.25 11.44
C LEU A 299 25.54 19.36 11.37
N PHE A 300 25.65 18.26 10.63
CA PHE A 300 24.64 17.22 10.51
C PHE A 300 25.32 15.87 10.29
N SER A 301 24.61 14.78 10.61
CA SER A 301 25.06 13.42 10.34
C SER A 301 23.85 12.47 10.26
N PRO A 302 23.89 11.39 9.47
CA PRO A 302 24.89 11.10 8.43
C PRO A 302 24.65 11.94 7.15
N SER A 303 25.69 12.12 6.33
CA SER A 303 25.57 12.81 5.02
C SER A 303 25.03 11.90 3.93
N VAL A 304 23.94 12.31 3.28
CA VAL A 304 23.42 11.63 2.09
C VAL A 304 24.44 11.65 0.94
N THR A 305 25.17 12.75 0.77
CA THR A 305 26.19 12.90 -0.28
C THR A 305 27.28 11.83 -0.14
N ARG A 306 27.79 11.66 1.09
CA ARG A 306 28.80 10.64 1.39
C ARG A 306 28.28 9.24 1.08
N LEU A 307 27.08 8.91 1.54
CA LEU A 307 26.49 7.58 1.35
C LEU A 307 26.23 7.25 -0.12
N VAL A 308 25.86 8.24 -0.94
CA VAL A 308 25.70 8.04 -2.39
C VAL A 308 27.05 7.85 -3.07
N LEU A 309 28.08 8.62 -2.69
CA LEU A 309 29.44 8.45 -3.22
C LEU A 309 30.01 7.06 -2.90
N GLU A 310 29.83 6.58 -1.66
CA GLU A 310 30.29 5.26 -1.22
C GLU A 310 29.54 4.10 -1.92
N LYS A 311 28.21 4.23 -2.07
CA LYS A 311 27.36 3.13 -2.54
C LYS A 311 27.05 3.16 -4.05
N GLN A 312 27.29 4.29 -4.70
CA GLN A 312 26.96 4.56 -6.11
C GLN A 312 25.54 4.16 -6.52
N LYS A 313 24.57 4.33 -5.63
CA LYS A 313 23.15 4.03 -5.87
C LYS A 313 22.26 5.02 -5.13
N LYS A 314 20.97 5.00 -5.43
CA LYS A 314 19.97 5.80 -4.70
C LYS A 314 20.00 5.48 -3.20
N VAL A 315 20.13 6.52 -2.37
CA VAL A 315 20.12 6.41 -0.90
C VAL A 315 19.06 7.34 -0.32
N SER A 316 18.34 6.87 0.70
CA SER A 316 17.43 7.66 1.51
C SER A 316 17.89 7.58 2.96
N VAL A 317 18.06 8.72 3.62
CA VAL A 317 18.54 8.80 5.01
C VAL A 317 17.96 10.01 5.72
N VAL A 318 17.75 9.89 7.02
CA VAL A 318 17.41 11.04 7.88
C VAL A 318 18.71 11.64 8.41
N GLN A 319 19.00 12.87 8.02
CA GLN A 319 20.13 13.66 8.48
C GLN A 319 19.68 14.46 9.70
N GLU A 320 20.41 14.36 10.81
CA GLU A 320 20.09 15.05 12.06
C GLU A 320 21.12 16.13 12.36
N THR A 321 20.66 17.34 12.66
CA THR A 321 21.52 18.46 13.07
C THR A 321 21.77 18.45 14.58
N LYS A 322 22.78 19.18 15.04
CA LYS A 322 22.99 19.43 16.49
C LYS A 322 21.82 20.13 17.18
N SER A 323 21.02 20.89 16.43
CA SER A 323 19.81 21.53 16.94
C SER A 323 18.60 20.57 17.06
N GLY A 324 18.76 19.30 16.69
CA GLY A 324 17.72 18.27 16.77
C GLY A 324 16.74 18.27 15.58
N ARG A 325 17.01 19.03 14.52
CA ARG A 325 16.21 18.98 13.30
C ARG A 325 16.52 17.71 12.51
N LYS A 326 15.47 17.12 11.93
CA LYS A 326 15.53 15.87 11.18
C LYS A 326 15.11 16.11 9.75
N ILE A 327 16.07 15.99 8.83
CA ILE A 327 15.86 16.20 7.40
C ILE A 327 15.94 14.85 6.69
N LEU A 328 14.84 14.44 6.06
CA LEU A 328 14.84 13.29 5.17
C LEU A 328 15.47 13.70 3.84
N ALA A 329 16.64 13.16 3.54
CA ALA A 329 17.35 13.43 2.31
C ALA A 329 17.46 12.18 1.43
N VAL A 330 17.12 12.33 0.15
CA VAL A 330 17.18 11.29 -0.87
C VAL A 330 18.18 11.72 -1.93
N GLY A 331 19.30 11.00 -2.01
CA GLY A 331 20.32 11.25 -3.01
C GLY A 331 20.22 10.25 -4.16
N ASN A 332 20.19 10.76 -5.39
CA ASN A 332 20.14 9.97 -6.62
C ASN A 332 21.39 10.27 -7.49
N PRO A 333 22.24 9.27 -7.77
CA PRO A 333 23.38 9.46 -8.66
C PRO A 333 22.93 9.59 -10.12
N VAL A 334 23.60 10.48 -10.86
CA VAL A 334 23.46 10.69 -12.30
C VAL A 334 24.79 10.35 -12.95
N PHE A 335 24.78 9.42 -13.89
CA PHE A 335 25.97 8.93 -14.58
C PHE A 335 26.12 9.57 -15.96
N ASN A 336 27.35 9.66 -16.46
CA ASN A 336 27.62 10.05 -17.85
C ASN A 336 27.46 8.83 -18.80
N GLU A 337 27.62 9.07 -20.10
CA GLU A 337 27.56 8.01 -21.14
C GLU A 337 28.61 6.90 -20.94
N ASN A 338 29.71 7.20 -20.24
CA ASN A 338 30.78 6.26 -19.92
C ASN A 338 30.50 5.43 -18.66
N GLY A 339 29.35 5.62 -17.99
CA GLY A 339 28.98 4.92 -16.76
C GLY A 339 29.65 5.45 -15.49
N GLU A 340 30.36 6.57 -15.56
CA GLU A 340 30.99 7.21 -14.42
C GLU A 340 30.02 8.18 -13.74
N LEU A 341 30.12 8.32 -12.41
CA LEU A 341 29.29 9.24 -11.65
C LEU A 341 29.60 10.68 -12.09
N HIS A 342 28.62 11.36 -12.66
CA HIS A 342 28.74 12.74 -13.10
C HIS A 342 28.24 13.71 -12.01
N ARG A 343 27.05 13.45 -11.45
CA ARG A 343 26.40 14.33 -10.46
C ARG A 343 25.57 13.52 -9.47
N ILE A 344 25.21 14.16 -8.36
CA ILE A 344 24.25 13.64 -7.39
C ILE A 344 23.14 14.68 -7.23
N ILE A 345 21.89 14.25 -7.42
CA ILE A 345 20.71 15.06 -7.13
C ILE A 345 20.22 14.67 -5.75
N ILE A 346 20.17 15.64 -4.83
CA ILE A 346 19.71 15.44 -3.46
C ILE A 346 18.39 16.16 -3.30
N ALA A 347 17.36 15.46 -2.86
CA ALA A 347 16.08 16.04 -2.51
C ALA A 347 15.85 15.89 -1.00
N SER A 348 15.59 17.00 -0.33
CA SER A 348 15.53 17.10 1.13
C SER A 348 14.15 17.57 1.59
N ARG A 349 13.70 17.06 2.73
CA ARG A 349 12.45 17.47 3.37
C ARG A 349 12.59 17.53 4.89
N ASP A 350 12.08 18.58 5.52
CA ASP A 350 12.03 18.69 6.97
C ASP A 350 10.92 17.79 7.52
N ILE A 351 11.31 16.79 8.33
CA ILE A 351 10.39 15.85 8.98
C ILE A 351 10.42 15.98 10.49
N THR A 352 10.94 17.10 11.03
CA THR A 352 11.12 17.32 12.47
C THR A 352 9.79 17.20 13.22
N GLU A 353 8.79 17.99 12.84
CA GLU A 353 7.46 17.98 13.48
C GLU A 353 6.73 16.65 13.27
N ALA A 354 6.80 16.08 12.06
CA ALA A 354 6.18 14.78 11.77
C ALA A 354 6.77 13.65 12.63
N THR A 355 8.09 13.67 12.86
CA THR A 355 8.78 12.69 13.70
C THR A 355 8.43 12.89 15.18
N ARG A 356 8.36 14.15 15.63
CA ARG A 356 7.95 14.52 16.99
C ARG A 356 6.54 14.02 17.30
N LEU A 357 5.56 14.39 16.46
CA LEU A 357 4.16 13.96 16.60
C LEU A 357 4.02 12.43 16.59
N LYS A 358 4.76 11.74 15.72
CA LYS A 358 4.77 10.27 15.70
C LYS A 358 5.26 9.68 17.02
N THR A 359 6.25 10.32 17.63
CA THR A 359 6.83 9.87 18.91
C THR A 359 5.84 10.11 20.05
N GLU A 360 5.26 11.31 20.13
CA GLU A 360 4.21 11.66 21.10
C GLU A 360 3.01 10.69 21.00
N LEU A 361 2.53 10.41 19.78
CA LEU A 361 1.47 9.43 19.55
C LEU A 361 1.83 8.02 20.03
N HIS A 362 3.08 7.61 19.88
CA HIS A 362 3.53 6.29 20.32
C HIS A 362 3.56 6.19 21.84
N GLU A 363 4.00 7.24 22.53
CA GLU A 363 3.96 7.34 24.00
C GLU A 363 2.53 7.33 24.52
N ILE A 364 1.64 8.14 23.93
CA ILE A 364 0.22 8.16 24.29
C ILE A 364 -0.43 6.78 24.12
N LYS A 365 -0.14 6.08 23.02
CA LYS A 365 -0.64 4.70 22.81
C LYS A 365 -0.14 3.75 23.89
N LYS A 366 1.14 3.79 24.23
CA LYS A 366 1.74 2.94 25.26
C LYS A 366 1.10 3.18 26.63
N ILE A 367 0.89 4.44 26.99
CA ILE A 367 0.20 4.84 28.22
C ILE A 367 -1.26 4.35 28.21
N SER A 368 -1.96 4.53 27.09
CA SER A 368 -3.35 4.06 26.94
C SER A 368 -3.47 2.53 27.09
N GLU A 369 -2.55 1.77 26.50
CA GLU A 369 -2.50 0.30 26.64
C GLU A 369 -2.23 -0.13 28.09
N GLN A 370 -1.34 0.57 28.81
CA GLN A 370 -1.09 0.33 30.23
C GLN A 370 -2.33 0.58 31.08
N TYR A 371 -2.99 1.73 30.90
CA TYR A 371 -4.24 2.03 31.61
C TYR A 371 -5.35 1.03 31.32
N LYS A 372 -5.49 0.60 30.06
CA LYS A 372 -6.49 -0.41 29.68
C LYS A 372 -6.25 -1.73 30.41
N LYS A 373 -4.98 -2.16 30.49
CA LYS A 373 -4.59 -3.37 31.20
C LYS A 373 -4.86 -3.29 32.70
N GLU A 374 -4.54 -2.16 33.33
CA GLU A 374 -4.84 -1.94 34.75
C GLU A 374 -6.35 -1.96 35.03
N LEU A 375 -7.15 -1.32 34.18
CA LEU A 375 -8.62 -1.34 34.29
C LEU A 375 -9.20 -2.75 34.13
N ASP A 376 -8.67 -3.54 33.20
CA ASP A 376 -9.07 -4.93 33.01
C ASP A 376 -8.69 -5.80 34.23
N ASP A 377 -7.49 -5.61 34.78
CA ASP A 377 -7.03 -6.31 35.99
C ASP A 377 -7.89 -5.97 37.22
N PHE A 378 -8.26 -4.70 37.41
CA PHE A 378 -9.18 -4.27 38.47
C PHE A 378 -10.58 -4.87 38.31
N LYS A 379 -11.17 -4.82 37.09
CA LYS A 379 -12.48 -5.41 36.82
C LYS A 379 -12.51 -6.93 37.04
N ASN A 380 -11.41 -7.62 36.69
CA ASN A 380 -11.32 -9.07 36.85
C ASN A 380 -11.24 -9.49 38.33
N LYS A 381 -10.49 -8.76 39.17
CA LYS A 381 -10.42 -9.01 40.62
C LYS A 381 -11.79 -8.87 41.29
N ASP A 382 -12.54 -7.81 40.96
CA ASP A 382 -13.87 -7.55 41.52
C ASP A 382 -14.93 -8.54 41.04
N ARG A 383 -14.85 -8.97 39.77
CA ARG A 383 -15.76 -9.95 39.19
C ARG A 383 -15.57 -11.36 39.77
N PHE A 384 -14.34 -11.73 40.14
CA PHE A 384 -14.10 -13.04 40.75
C PHE A 384 -14.49 -13.11 42.22
N LEU A 385 -14.27 -12.05 43.00
CA LEU A 385 -14.78 -11.99 44.37
C LEU A 385 -16.31 -12.15 44.40
N LYS A 386 -17.02 -11.60 43.41
CA LYS A 386 -18.46 -11.82 43.21
C LYS A 386 -18.85 -13.26 42.81
N LYS A 387 -17.91 -14.08 42.36
CA LYS A 387 -18.13 -15.50 42.03
C LYS A 387 -17.91 -16.44 43.21
N LEU A 388 -17.28 -15.98 44.29
CA LEU A 388 -17.12 -16.77 45.52
C LEU A 388 -18.41 -16.70 46.32
N ILE A 389 -19.01 -17.86 46.60
CA ILE A 389 -20.31 -17.95 47.24
C ILE A 389 -20.15 -18.54 48.62
N TYR A 390 -20.43 -17.70 49.61
CA TYR A 390 -20.40 -18.02 51.03
C TYR A 390 -21.16 -16.92 51.80
N CYS A 391 -21.62 -17.25 52.99
CA CYS A 391 -22.16 -16.33 53.99
C CYS A 391 -21.71 -16.70 55.41
N SER A 392 -21.19 -17.92 55.63
CA SER A 392 -20.77 -18.38 56.94
C SER A 392 -19.56 -17.59 57.46
N PRO A 393 -19.52 -17.21 58.75
CA PRO A 393 -18.38 -16.49 59.33
C PRO A 393 -17.07 -17.28 59.23
N LYS A 394 -17.14 -18.61 59.25
CA LYS A 394 -15.96 -19.48 59.10
C LYS A 394 -15.36 -19.35 57.70
N MET A 395 -16.18 -19.33 56.65
CA MET A 395 -15.66 -19.13 55.30
C MET A 395 -15.16 -17.70 55.10
N GLU A 396 -15.81 -16.70 55.71
CA GLU A 396 -15.32 -15.33 55.66
C GLU A 396 -13.90 -15.21 56.22
N GLN A 397 -13.61 -15.86 57.36
CA GLN A 397 -12.25 -15.91 57.92
C GLN A 397 -11.25 -16.55 56.96
N ILE A 398 -11.62 -17.66 56.33
CA ILE A 398 -10.76 -18.36 55.35
C ILE A 398 -10.49 -17.48 54.12
N ILE A 399 -11.50 -16.79 53.60
CA ILE A 399 -11.33 -15.89 52.45
C ILE A 399 -10.46 -14.68 52.84
N ASN A 400 -10.59 -14.15 54.05
CA ASN A 400 -9.73 -13.07 54.53
C ASN A 400 -8.28 -13.53 54.73
N GLN A 401 -8.05 -14.77 55.17
CA GLN A 401 -6.72 -15.37 55.19
C GLN A 401 -6.17 -15.55 53.76
N ALA A 402 -6.97 -16.09 52.84
CA ALA A 402 -6.59 -16.27 51.44
C ALA A 402 -6.20 -14.94 50.78
N LYS A 403 -6.93 -13.84 51.06
CA LYS A 403 -6.57 -12.48 50.63
C LYS A 403 -5.18 -12.06 51.13
N LYS A 404 -4.91 -12.23 52.42
CA LYS A 404 -3.59 -11.90 53.00
C LYS A 404 -2.49 -12.74 52.38
N ILE A 405 -2.73 -14.04 52.18
CA ILE A 405 -1.76 -14.98 51.61
C ILE A 405 -1.44 -14.63 50.16
N ALA A 406 -2.42 -14.15 49.40
CA ALA A 406 -2.28 -13.80 47.99
C ALA A 406 -1.20 -12.73 47.72
N ASP A 407 -0.94 -11.84 48.69
CA ASP A 407 0.10 -10.82 48.59
C ASP A 407 1.52 -11.40 48.69
N PHE A 408 1.67 -12.63 49.20
CA PHE A 408 2.95 -13.29 49.44
C PHE A 408 3.19 -14.47 48.50
N SER A 409 4.47 -14.76 48.21
CA SER A 409 4.88 -15.92 47.38
C SER A 409 5.17 -17.20 48.19
N SER A 410 4.65 -17.30 49.42
CA SER A 410 4.88 -18.46 50.29
C SER A 410 4.08 -19.68 49.84
N ASN A 411 4.56 -20.88 50.19
CA ASN A 411 3.83 -22.12 49.97
C ASN A 411 2.62 -22.22 50.89
N VAL A 412 1.53 -22.78 50.38
CA VAL A 412 0.26 -22.90 51.09
C VAL A 412 -0.18 -24.36 51.07
N LEU A 413 -0.57 -24.88 52.24
CA LEU A 413 -1.16 -26.21 52.37
C LEU A 413 -2.64 -26.07 52.70
N ILE A 414 -3.50 -26.47 51.75
CA ILE A 414 -4.95 -26.45 51.89
C ILE A 414 -5.44 -27.85 52.33
N SER A 415 -5.90 -27.96 53.57
CA SER A 415 -6.45 -29.21 54.10
C SER A 415 -7.98 -29.15 54.18
N GLY A 416 -8.65 -30.30 54.03
CA GLY A 416 -10.09 -30.40 54.17
C GLY A 416 -10.66 -31.60 53.44
N GLU A 417 -11.88 -31.99 53.78
CA GLU A 417 -12.55 -33.16 53.17
C GLU A 417 -12.68 -33.04 51.65
N SER A 418 -12.99 -34.16 50.98
CA SER A 418 -13.27 -34.12 49.54
C SER A 418 -14.54 -33.30 49.28
N GLY A 419 -14.55 -32.53 48.19
CA GLY A 419 -15.72 -31.74 47.79
C GLY A 419 -15.98 -30.45 48.57
N VAL A 420 -15.08 -29.99 49.46
CA VAL A 420 -15.26 -28.71 50.20
C VAL A 420 -14.94 -27.45 49.38
N GLY A 421 -14.32 -27.58 48.21
CA GLY A 421 -13.94 -26.45 47.35
C GLY A 421 -12.50 -25.96 47.51
N LYS A 422 -11.55 -26.85 47.85
CA LYS A 422 -10.11 -26.51 47.99
C LYS A 422 -9.52 -25.84 46.75
N GLU A 423 -9.91 -26.31 45.57
CA GLU A 423 -9.50 -25.74 44.28
C GLU A 423 -9.96 -24.30 44.09
N VAL A 424 -11.20 -23.98 44.51
CA VAL A 424 -11.76 -22.62 44.44
C VAL A 424 -10.97 -21.67 45.33
N ILE A 425 -10.55 -22.12 46.52
CA ILE A 425 -9.68 -21.34 47.41
C ILE A 425 -8.30 -21.12 46.79
N ALA A 426 -7.70 -22.14 46.18
CA ALA A 426 -6.41 -21.99 45.49
C ALA A 426 -6.49 -20.99 44.32
N GLN A 427 -7.59 -21.03 43.56
CA GLN A 427 -7.86 -20.03 42.51
C GLN A 427 -8.05 -18.63 43.08
N ALA A 428 -8.70 -18.50 44.24
CA ALA A 428 -8.84 -17.20 44.90
C ALA A 428 -7.48 -16.61 45.29
N ILE A 429 -6.58 -17.41 45.85
CA ILE A 429 -5.22 -16.97 46.18
C ILE A 429 -4.49 -16.49 44.92
N HIS A 430 -4.58 -17.23 43.80
CA HIS A 430 -3.96 -16.84 42.53
C HIS A 430 -4.49 -15.51 41.99
N GLN A 431 -5.81 -15.37 41.90
CA GLN A 431 -6.44 -14.22 41.24
C GLN A 431 -6.33 -12.93 42.06
N LEU A 432 -6.32 -13.05 43.39
CA LEU A 432 -6.15 -11.91 44.28
C LEU A 432 -4.69 -11.44 44.35
N GLY A 433 -3.74 -12.34 44.10
CA GLY A 433 -2.33 -12.12 44.34
C GLY A 433 -1.56 -11.41 43.22
N ASN A 434 -0.27 -11.18 43.48
CA ASN A 434 0.65 -10.52 42.53
C ASN A 434 0.91 -11.33 41.25
N ARG A 435 0.65 -12.66 41.30
CA ARG A 435 0.83 -13.59 40.18
C ARG A 435 -0.47 -13.82 39.39
N SER A 436 -1.50 -13.00 39.56
CA SER A 436 -2.81 -13.18 38.89
C SER A 436 -2.74 -13.19 37.36
N SER A 437 -1.80 -12.42 36.78
CA SER A 437 -1.54 -12.38 35.33
C SER A 437 -0.61 -13.50 34.82
N LYS A 438 -0.11 -14.35 35.71
CA LYS A 438 0.84 -15.44 35.45
C LYS A 438 0.11 -16.79 35.41
N PRO A 439 0.68 -17.86 34.83
CA PRO A 439 -0.01 -19.13 34.68
C PRO A 439 -0.41 -19.74 36.03
N PHE A 440 -1.64 -20.28 36.10
CA PHE A 440 -2.11 -21.12 37.19
C PHE A 440 -2.31 -22.53 36.64
N LEU A 441 -1.37 -23.43 36.93
CA LEU A 441 -1.44 -24.81 36.47
C LEU A 441 -1.94 -25.71 37.59
N LYS A 442 -2.89 -26.58 37.26
CA LYS A 442 -3.46 -27.56 38.18
C LYS A 442 -2.97 -28.95 37.80
N LEU A 443 -2.54 -29.71 38.80
CA LEU A 443 -2.20 -31.11 38.66
C LEU A 443 -2.79 -31.87 39.84
N ASN A 444 -3.58 -32.91 39.56
CA ASN A 444 -4.07 -33.83 40.58
C ASN A 444 -3.11 -35.02 40.64
N CYS A 445 -2.49 -35.25 41.81
CA CYS A 445 -1.48 -36.29 42.01
C CYS A 445 -2.08 -37.70 42.09
N GLY A 446 -3.35 -37.84 42.46
CA GLY A 446 -4.05 -39.13 42.55
C GLY A 446 -4.63 -39.62 41.21
N ALA A 447 -4.88 -38.71 40.26
CA ALA A 447 -5.49 -39.04 38.96
C ALA A 447 -4.49 -39.57 37.92
N ILE A 448 -3.18 -39.32 38.10
CA ILE A 448 -2.14 -39.64 37.12
C ILE A 448 -1.35 -40.86 37.61
N PRO A 449 -1.16 -41.91 36.79
CA PRO A 449 -0.29 -43.04 37.14
C PRO A 449 1.12 -42.57 37.50
N GLU A 450 1.74 -43.21 38.50
CA GLU A 450 3.07 -42.86 39.03
C GLU A 450 4.13 -42.67 37.94
N THR A 451 4.16 -43.56 36.94
CA THR A 451 5.12 -43.53 35.83
C THR A 451 4.95 -42.30 34.93
N LEU A 452 3.72 -41.79 34.78
CA LEU A 452 3.43 -40.58 34.01
C LEU A 452 3.60 -39.33 34.87
N LEU A 453 3.25 -39.39 36.16
CA LEU A 453 3.30 -38.26 37.08
C LEU A 453 4.69 -37.62 37.13
N GLU A 454 5.75 -38.43 37.16
CA GLU A 454 7.13 -37.95 37.12
C GLU A 454 7.41 -37.15 35.84
N SER A 455 7.04 -37.70 34.69
CA SER A 455 7.26 -37.09 33.37
C SER A 455 6.43 -35.82 33.16
N GLU A 456 5.22 -35.75 33.74
CA GLU A 456 4.38 -34.56 33.72
C GLU A 456 4.97 -33.47 34.61
N LEU A 457 5.36 -33.77 35.85
CA LEU A 457 5.86 -32.76 36.79
C LEU A 457 7.19 -32.15 36.34
N PHE A 458 8.16 -33.00 36.02
CA PHE A 458 9.56 -32.59 35.82
C PHE A 458 9.94 -32.47 34.33
N GLY A 459 9.16 -33.07 33.42
CA GLY A 459 9.49 -33.14 32.00
C GLY A 459 10.61 -34.12 31.71
N TYR A 460 10.92 -34.32 30.43
CA TYR A 460 11.99 -35.22 30.00
C TYR A 460 12.71 -34.71 28.76
N THR A 461 13.98 -35.09 28.65
CA THR A 461 14.82 -34.82 27.48
C THR A 461 14.66 -35.90 26.42
N LYS A 462 15.04 -35.59 25.17
CA LYS A 462 14.99 -36.54 24.07
C LYS A 462 15.79 -37.82 24.42
N GLY A 463 15.14 -38.98 24.30
CA GLY A 463 15.77 -40.27 24.54
C GLY A 463 15.85 -40.69 26.01
N ALA A 464 15.13 -40.02 26.91
CA ALA A 464 15.13 -40.36 28.34
C ALA A 464 14.61 -41.78 28.67
N PHE A 465 13.67 -42.30 27.89
CA PHE A 465 13.14 -43.67 28.03
C PHE A 465 12.54 -44.18 26.70
N THR A 466 12.28 -45.49 26.61
CA THR A 466 11.67 -46.13 25.44
C THR A 466 10.23 -45.63 25.24
N GLY A 467 9.97 -44.92 24.14
CA GLY A 467 8.67 -44.28 23.85
C GLY A 467 8.62 -42.77 24.14
N ALA A 468 9.72 -42.17 24.61
CA ALA A 468 9.82 -40.72 24.75
C ALA A 468 9.72 -40.00 23.39
N ASP A 469 9.01 -38.87 23.35
CA ASP A 469 8.92 -38.04 22.15
C ASP A 469 10.33 -37.60 21.71
N LYS A 470 10.57 -37.61 20.40
CA LYS A 470 11.83 -37.17 19.77
C LYS A 470 12.16 -35.72 20.07
N ASN A 471 11.19 -34.90 20.49
CA ASN A 471 11.39 -33.50 20.85
C ASN A 471 11.52 -33.25 22.36
N GLY A 472 11.37 -34.29 23.21
CA GLY A 472 11.26 -34.13 24.66
C GLY A 472 9.92 -33.51 25.09
N LYS A 473 9.71 -33.31 26.39
CA LYS A 473 8.51 -32.69 26.95
C LYS A 473 8.84 -31.78 28.12
N GLU A 474 8.29 -30.57 28.11
CA GLU A 474 8.40 -29.65 29.26
C GLU A 474 7.46 -30.05 30.40
N GLY A 475 8.00 -30.10 31.61
CA GLY A 475 7.23 -30.41 32.82
C GLY A 475 6.38 -29.24 33.32
N TYR A 476 5.41 -29.56 34.17
CA TYR A 476 4.52 -28.59 34.81
C TYR A 476 5.28 -27.52 35.61
N PHE A 477 6.39 -27.88 36.27
CA PHE A 477 7.22 -26.91 36.98
C PHE A 477 7.78 -25.82 36.08
N LYS A 478 8.30 -26.20 34.91
CA LYS A 478 8.84 -25.23 33.94
C LYS A 478 7.72 -24.41 33.30
N ARG A 479 6.59 -25.05 32.97
CA ARG A 479 5.41 -24.38 32.41
C ARG A 479 4.75 -23.41 33.39
N ALA A 480 4.88 -23.64 34.70
CA ALA A 480 4.37 -22.78 35.76
C ALA A 480 5.36 -21.67 36.17
N ASP A 481 6.50 -21.51 35.47
CA ASP A 481 7.49 -20.51 35.83
C ASP A 481 6.89 -19.08 35.93
N GLN A 482 7.31 -18.34 36.96
CA GLN A 482 6.74 -17.06 37.41
C GLN A 482 5.27 -17.12 37.87
N GLY A 483 4.61 -18.28 37.81
CA GLY A 483 3.21 -18.50 38.14
C GLY A 483 2.99 -19.31 39.42
N ILE A 484 1.90 -20.06 39.44
CA ILE A 484 1.49 -20.93 40.55
C ILE A 484 1.25 -22.34 40.03
N LEU A 485 1.77 -23.32 40.76
CA LEU A 485 1.44 -24.73 40.57
C LEU A 485 0.56 -25.22 41.73
N PHE A 486 -0.67 -25.60 41.41
CA PHE A 486 -1.61 -26.21 42.33
C PHE A 486 -1.49 -27.74 42.26
N LEU A 487 -1.07 -28.35 43.37
CA LEU A 487 -0.93 -29.79 43.52
C LEU A 487 -2.09 -30.31 44.37
N ASP A 488 -3.12 -30.84 43.71
CA ASP A 488 -4.25 -31.48 44.40
C ASP A 488 -3.89 -32.91 44.79
N GLU A 489 -4.47 -33.38 45.89
CA GLU A 489 -4.24 -34.71 46.48
C GLU A 489 -2.74 -35.02 46.69
N ILE A 490 -1.98 -34.07 47.24
CA ILE A 490 -0.52 -34.24 47.46
C ILE A 490 -0.17 -35.46 48.34
N GLY A 491 -1.11 -35.91 49.18
CA GLY A 491 -0.96 -37.12 50.00
C GLY A 491 -0.95 -38.42 49.19
N GLU A 492 -1.33 -38.40 47.91
CA GLU A 492 -1.21 -39.58 47.01
C GLU A 492 0.15 -39.62 46.27
N MET A 493 1.03 -38.64 46.48
CA MET A 493 2.32 -38.60 45.80
C MET A 493 3.27 -39.71 46.30
N PRO A 494 3.83 -40.53 45.39
CA PRO A 494 4.80 -41.57 45.76
C PRO A 494 6.05 -41.02 46.44
N LEU A 495 6.60 -41.77 47.41
CA LEU A 495 7.76 -41.36 48.23
C LEU A 495 8.98 -40.94 47.40
N HIS A 496 9.22 -41.59 46.27
CA HIS A 496 10.38 -41.27 45.42
C HIS A 496 10.24 -39.90 44.72
N LEU A 497 9.01 -39.48 44.40
CA LEU A 497 8.72 -38.15 43.85
C LEU A 497 8.72 -37.06 44.91
N GLN A 498 8.37 -37.39 46.15
CA GLN A 498 8.46 -36.45 47.28
C GLN A 498 9.89 -35.91 47.45
N VAL A 499 10.92 -36.73 47.23
CA VAL A 499 12.33 -36.30 47.26
C VAL A 499 12.65 -35.27 46.17
N LYS A 500 12.12 -35.47 44.96
CA LYS A 500 12.32 -34.52 43.85
C LYS A 500 11.56 -33.22 44.06
N LEU A 501 10.33 -33.30 44.58
CA LEU A 501 9.54 -32.13 44.94
C LEU A 501 10.22 -31.30 46.03
N LEU A 502 10.82 -31.95 47.03
CA LEU A 502 11.59 -31.28 48.06
C LEU A 502 12.76 -30.45 47.49
N ARG A 503 13.51 -31.01 46.53
CA ARG A 503 14.59 -30.29 45.84
C ARG A 503 14.06 -29.05 45.12
N VAL A 504 12.96 -29.18 44.38
CA VAL A 504 12.32 -28.03 43.72
C VAL A 504 11.95 -26.94 44.72
N LEU A 505 11.39 -27.32 45.87
CA LEU A 505 10.98 -26.39 46.91
C LEU A 505 12.13 -25.72 47.66
N GLN A 506 13.28 -26.38 47.77
CA GLN A 506 14.46 -25.89 48.48
C GLN A 506 15.38 -25.08 47.57
N GLU A 507 15.72 -25.62 46.41
CA GLU A 507 16.73 -25.08 45.48
C GLU A 507 16.12 -24.20 44.39
N GLN A 508 14.78 -24.22 44.22
CA GLN A 508 14.09 -23.54 43.11
C GLN A 508 14.60 -24.00 41.73
N GLU A 509 14.99 -25.28 41.64
CA GLU A 509 15.55 -25.89 40.45
C GLU A 509 14.82 -27.18 40.10
N VAL A 510 14.60 -27.39 38.79
CA VAL A 510 14.03 -28.63 38.25
C VAL A 510 15.03 -29.33 37.32
N ILE A 511 15.15 -30.64 37.48
CA ILE A 511 15.98 -31.50 36.62
C ILE A 511 15.05 -32.41 35.80
N PRO A 512 14.96 -32.22 34.47
CA PRO A 512 14.18 -33.12 33.61
C PRO A 512 14.71 -34.55 33.64
N ILE A 513 13.83 -35.53 33.40
CA ILE A 513 14.23 -36.93 33.30
C ILE A 513 15.23 -37.10 32.15
N GLY A 514 16.32 -37.83 32.41
CA GLY A 514 17.43 -38.04 31.47
C GLY A 514 18.42 -36.86 31.37
N SER A 515 18.19 -35.75 32.09
CA SER A 515 19.13 -34.63 32.19
C SER A 515 19.91 -34.65 33.50
N THR A 516 21.13 -34.11 33.49
CA THR A 516 21.90 -33.78 34.70
C THR A 516 21.97 -32.27 34.96
N ILE A 517 21.39 -31.47 34.06
CA ILE A 517 21.46 -30.01 34.10
C ILE A 517 20.22 -29.47 34.83
N PRO A 518 20.38 -28.78 35.97
CA PRO A 518 19.27 -28.13 36.66
C PRO A 518 18.81 -26.88 35.92
N THR A 519 17.51 -26.60 35.99
CA THR A 519 16.87 -25.40 35.43
C THR A 519 16.23 -24.61 36.55
N LYS A 520 16.63 -23.35 36.75
CA LYS A 520 16.02 -22.44 37.74
C LYS A 520 14.59 -22.11 37.36
N ILE A 521 13.70 -22.11 38.36
CA ILE A 521 12.29 -21.78 38.24
C ILE A 521 11.85 -20.92 39.43
N ASN A 522 10.85 -20.07 39.22
CA ASN A 522 10.21 -19.28 40.28
C ASN A 522 8.71 -19.60 40.34
N VAL A 523 8.36 -20.68 41.03
CA VAL A 523 6.98 -21.16 41.14
C VAL A 523 6.51 -21.11 42.58
N GLN A 524 5.33 -20.53 42.82
CA GLN A 524 4.65 -20.65 44.11
C GLN A 524 3.85 -21.96 44.12
N ILE A 525 4.01 -22.77 45.17
CA ILE A 525 3.29 -24.03 45.31
C ILE A 525 2.09 -23.85 46.24
N ILE A 526 0.91 -24.26 45.77
CA ILE A 526 -0.27 -24.44 46.59
C ILE A 526 -0.60 -25.94 46.56
N ALA A 527 -0.45 -26.62 47.70
CA ALA A 527 -0.75 -28.04 47.80
C ALA A 527 -2.11 -28.24 48.49
N ALA A 528 -2.86 -29.26 48.10
CA ALA A 528 -4.14 -29.61 48.72
C ALA A 528 -4.22 -31.10 49.05
N THR A 529 -4.92 -31.43 50.15
CA THR A 529 -5.11 -32.82 50.59
C THR A 529 -6.39 -32.98 51.40
N ASN A 530 -6.97 -34.18 51.35
CA ASN A 530 -8.04 -34.64 52.24
C ASN A 530 -7.54 -35.58 53.36
N LYS A 531 -6.29 -36.06 53.27
CA LYS A 531 -5.65 -36.88 54.31
C LYS A 531 -4.89 -35.98 55.30
N SER A 532 -4.76 -36.43 56.54
CA SER A 532 -3.87 -35.79 57.52
C SER A 532 -2.43 -36.17 57.19
N LEU A 533 -1.65 -35.20 56.70
CA LEU A 533 -0.23 -35.43 56.39
C LEU A 533 0.57 -35.70 57.65
N GLU A 534 0.16 -35.15 58.80
CA GLU A 534 0.80 -35.40 60.10
C GLU A 534 0.80 -36.90 60.42
N LYS A 535 -0.37 -37.56 60.30
CA LYS A 535 -0.49 -39.02 60.48
C LYS A 535 0.27 -39.83 59.43
N MET A 536 0.40 -39.30 58.21
CA MET A 536 1.16 -39.96 57.14
C MET A 536 2.68 -39.88 57.37
N VAL A 537 3.14 -38.81 58.01
CA VAL A 537 4.52 -38.69 58.48
C VAL A 537 4.79 -39.70 59.60
N GLU A 538 3.88 -39.81 60.58
CA GLU A 538 3.98 -40.81 61.65
C GLU A 538 4.00 -42.25 61.12
N SER A 539 3.25 -42.54 60.04
CA SER A 539 3.22 -43.87 59.42
C SER A 539 4.33 -44.11 58.38
N GLY A 540 5.20 -43.14 58.13
CA GLY A 540 6.30 -43.24 57.15
C GLY A 540 5.85 -43.22 55.68
N THR A 541 4.58 -42.88 55.40
CA THR A 541 4.03 -42.81 54.05
C THR A 541 4.17 -41.42 53.40
N PHE A 542 4.55 -40.42 54.20
CA PHE A 542 4.91 -39.08 53.74
C PHE A 542 6.18 -38.61 54.45
N ARG A 543 7.07 -37.91 53.75
CA ARG A 543 8.33 -37.46 54.35
C ARG A 543 8.13 -36.22 55.24
N GLU A 544 8.76 -36.26 56.41
CA GLU A 544 8.72 -35.16 57.39
C GLU A 544 9.31 -33.85 56.83
N ASP A 545 10.45 -33.94 56.13
CA ASP A 545 11.14 -32.79 55.52
C ASP A 545 10.28 -32.04 54.50
N LEU A 546 9.56 -32.78 53.64
CA LEU A 546 8.62 -32.23 52.67
C LEU A 546 7.39 -31.61 53.35
N PHE A 547 6.86 -32.26 54.40
CA PHE A 547 5.70 -31.77 55.13
C PHE A 547 5.96 -30.36 55.66
N TYR A 548 7.07 -30.12 56.35
CA TYR A 548 7.40 -28.80 56.89
C TYR A 548 7.62 -27.74 55.80
N ARG A 549 8.10 -28.13 54.62
CA ARG A 549 8.32 -27.18 53.50
C ARG A 549 7.04 -26.84 52.74
N LEU A 550 6.04 -27.72 52.75
CA LEU A 550 4.70 -27.47 52.21
C LEU A 550 3.80 -26.74 53.22
N ASN A 551 3.86 -27.13 54.48
CA ASN A 551 3.02 -26.62 55.56
C ASN A 551 3.53 -25.29 56.15
N VAL A 552 3.94 -24.36 55.29
CA VAL A 552 4.40 -23.03 55.73
C VAL A 552 3.20 -22.17 56.15
N ILE A 553 2.14 -22.21 55.36
CA ILE A 553 0.86 -21.56 55.68
C ILE A 553 -0.26 -22.60 55.59
N PRO A 554 -0.74 -23.15 56.72
CA PRO A 554 -1.87 -24.05 56.75
C PRO A 554 -3.19 -23.31 56.57
N LEU A 555 -4.06 -23.82 55.70
CA LEU A 555 -5.42 -23.33 55.51
C LEU A 555 -6.39 -24.52 55.51
N ARG A 556 -7.17 -24.66 56.59
CA ARG A 556 -8.17 -25.72 56.71
C ARG A 556 -9.53 -25.24 56.21
N VAL A 557 -10.02 -25.83 55.12
CA VAL A 557 -11.36 -25.57 54.62
C VAL A 557 -12.37 -26.42 55.40
N PRO A 558 -13.35 -25.80 56.10
CA PRO A 558 -14.35 -26.53 56.87
C PRO A 558 -15.27 -27.37 55.98
N SER A 559 -15.75 -28.48 56.54
CA SER A 559 -16.79 -29.30 55.89
C SER A 559 -18.13 -28.55 55.87
N LEU A 560 -19.04 -28.89 54.96
CA LEU A 560 -20.32 -28.20 54.79
C LEU A 560 -21.19 -28.26 56.05
N ARG A 561 -21.13 -29.36 56.80
CA ARG A 561 -21.75 -29.51 58.13
C ARG A 561 -21.18 -28.58 59.21
N GLU A 562 -19.97 -28.06 59.03
CA GLU A 562 -19.37 -27.07 59.92
C GLU A 562 -19.74 -25.62 59.52
N ARG A 563 -20.39 -25.42 58.36
CA ARG A 563 -20.80 -24.14 57.77
C ARG A 563 -22.20 -24.22 57.14
N MET A 564 -23.16 -24.71 57.91
CA MET A 564 -24.53 -24.98 57.44
C MET A 564 -25.20 -23.74 56.83
N GLU A 565 -24.81 -22.54 57.28
CA GLU A 565 -25.32 -21.26 56.76
C GLU A 565 -25.04 -21.10 55.26
N ASP A 566 -23.97 -21.71 54.73
CA ASP A 566 -23.62 -21.65 53.30
C ASP A 566 -24.56 -22.50 52.43
N VAL A 567 -25.27 -23.49 53.01
CA VAL A 567 -26.07 -24.46 52.24
C VAL A 567 -27.19 -23.79 51.44
N PRO A 568 -28.04 -22.91 52.01
CA PRO A 568 -29.11 -22.27 51.25
C PRO A 568 -28.59 -21.41 50.09
N VAL A 569 -27.51 -20.66 50.31
CA VAL A 569 -26.94 -19.77 49.28
C VAL A 569 -26.31 -20.59 48.15
N LEU A 570 -25.60 -21.66 48.48
CA LEU A 570 -25.04 -22.58 47.49
C LEU A 570 -26.13 -23.33 46.71
N ALA A 571 -27.17 -23.82 47.40
CA ALA A 571 -28.30 -24.50 46.77
C ALA A 571 -29.02 -23.58 45.79
N PHE A 572 -29.30 -22.34 46.19
CA PHE A 572 -29.91 -21.34 45.31
C PHE A 572 -29.03 -21.04 44.10
N HIS A 573 -27.72 -20.91 44.30
CA HIS A 573 -26.79 -20.68 43.19
C HIS A 573 -26.80 -21.81 42.16
N PHE A 574 -26.69 -23.06 42.61
CA PHE A 574 -26.72 -24.20 41.70
C PHE A 574 -28.06 -24.32 40.99
N LEU A 575 -29.17 -24.09 41.70
CA LEU A 575 -30.50 -24.07 41.12
C LEU A 575 -30.63 -23.00 40.02
N GLN A 576 -30.14 -21.79 40.27
CA GLN A 576 -30.15 -20.70 39.29
C GLN A 576 -29.30 -21.06 38.05
N GLN A 577 -28.09 -21.61 38.25
CA GLN A 577 -27.25 -22.06 37.13
C GLN A 577 -27.94 -23.11 36.27
N LEU A 578 -28.67 -24.05 36.88
CA LEU A 578 -29.39 -25.11 36.17
C LEU A 578 -30.64 -24.55 35.46
N ASN A 579 -31.35 -23.62 36.10
CA ASN A 579 -32.48 -22.91 35.48
C ASN A 579 -32.04 -22.14 34.23
N GLU A 580 -30.92 -21.41 34.29
CA GLU A 580 -30.34 -20.72 33.13
C GLU A 580 -29.88 -21.71 32.05
N LYS A 581 -29.22 -22.80 32.43
CA LYS A 581 -28.72 -23.83 31.50
C LYS A 581 -29.83 -24.56 30.76
N TYR A 582 -30.93 -24.90 31.43
CA TYR A 582 -32.04 -25.67 30.85
C TYR A 582 -33.24 -24.80 30.43
N ASN A 583 -33.14 -23.48 30.58
CA ASN A 583 -34.22 -22.53 30.35
C ASN A 583 -35.51 -22.91 31.10
N LYS A 584 -35.37 -23.21 32.39
CA LYS A 584 -36.42 -23.62 33.32
C LYS A 584 -36.50 -22.64 34.49
N ASN A 585 -37.53 -22.78 35.32
CA ASN A 585 -37.76 -21.89 36.47
C ASN A 585 -38.17 -22.69 37.70
N TYR A 586 -37.30 -23.61 38.14
CA TYR A 586 -37.50 -24.39 39.35
C TYR A 586 -37.23 -23.55 40.61
N HIS A 587 -38.02 -23.77 41.66
CA HIS A 587 -37.92 -23.12 42.97
C HIS A 587 -37.94 -24.15 44.09
N LEU A 588 -37.13 -23.94 45.14
CA LEU A 588 -37.17 -24.74 46.36
C LEU A 588 -38.10 -24.08 47.38
N THR A 589 -38.97 -24.85 48.02
CA THR A 589 -39.77 -24.31 49.14
C THR A 589 -38.89 -24.06 50.38
N PRO A 590 -39.30 -23.17 51.30
CA PRO A 590 -38.56 -22.96 52.56
C PRO A 590 -38.31 -24.25 53.34
N ASP A 591 -39.29 -25.15 53.37
CA ASP A 591 -39.16 -26.45 54.05
C ASP A 591 -38.17 -27.37 53.34
N ALA A 592 -38.10 -27.33 52.00
CA ALA A 592 -37.10 -28.08 51.23
C ALA A 592 -35.68 -27.56 51.52
N LEU A 593 -35.50 -26.24 51.61
CA LEU A 593 -34.21 -25.63 51.99
C LEU A 593 -33.79 -26.01 53.40
N ASN A 594 -34.72 -25.99 54.36
CA ASN A 594 -34.45 -26.43 55.74
C ASN A 594 -33.94 -27.88 55.76
N LEU A 595 -34.55 -28.78 54.99
CA LEU A 595 -34.06 -30.18 54.89
C LEU A 595 -32.64 -30.28 54.34
N LEU A 596 -32.30 -29.47 53.34
CA LEU A 596 -30.96 -29.43 52.78
C LEU A 596 -29.96 -28.86 53.80
N GLU A 597 -30.32 -27.83 54.55
CA GLU A 597 -29.45 -27.18 55.55
C GLU A 597 -29.03 -28.14 56.67
N PHE A 598 -29.96 -28.97 57.17
CA PHE A 598 -29.67 -29.89 58.28
C PHE A 598 -29.05 -31.22 57.86
N TYR A 599 -28.88 -31.49 56.57
CA TYR A 599 -28.23 -32.72 56.13
C TYR A 599 -26.71 -32.68 56.39
N SER A 600 -26.12 -33.85 56.66
CA SER A 600 -24.71 -33.93 57.05
C SER A 600 -23.69 -33.70 55.91
N TRP A 601 -24.13 -33.84 54.65
CA TRP A 601 -23.32 -33.66 53.43
C TRP A 601 -21.93 -34.32 53.48
N PRO A 602 -21.83 -35.65 53.58
CA PRO A 602 -20.55 -36.37 53.57
C PRO A 602 -19.68 -36.07 52.33
N GLY A 603 -20.28 -35.78 51.17
CA GLY A 603 -19.58 -35.33 49.96
C GLY A 603 -19.54 -33.81 49.78
N ASN A 604 -19.88 -33.05 50.81
CA ASN A 604 -19.80 -31.59 50.90
C ASN A 604 -20.49 -30.88 49.71
N VAL A 605 -19.86 -29.84 49.15
CA VAL A 605 -20.43 -29.01 48.08
C VAL A 605 -20.66 -29.82 46.80
N ARG A 606 -19.78 -30.79 46.51
CA ARG A 606 -19.91 -31.66 45.33
C ARG A 606 -21.17 -32.53 45.42
N GLU A 607 -21.49 -33.05 46.60
CA GLU A 607 -22.73 -33.79 46.82
C GLU A 607 -23.96 -32.89 46.75
N LEU A 608 -23.90 -31.69 47.36
CA LEU A 608 -24.99 -30.72 47.28
C LEU A 608 -25.29 -30.35 45.83
N GLN A 609 -24.27 -30.02 45.02
CA GLN A 609 -24.44 -29.70 43.60
C GLN A 609 -25.12 -30.84 42.84
N ASN A 610 -24.62 -32.07 43.02
CA ASN A 610 -25.20 -33.25 42.38
C ASN A 610 -26.64 -33.54 42.84
N MET A 611 -26.95 -33.24 44.10
CA MET A 611 -28.30 -33.38 44.65
C MET A 611 -29.25 -32.37 44.00
N ILE A 612 -28.89 -31.09 43.94
CA ILE A 612 -29.72 -30.06 43.29
C ILE A 612 -29.93 -30.40 41.81
N GLU A 613 -28.89 -30.83 41.10
CA GLU A 613 -29.02 -31.28 39.70
C GLU A 613 -30.00 -32.45 39.57
N ARG A 614 -29.90 -33.46 40.45
CA ARG A 614 -30.81 -34.60 40.46
C ARG A 614 -32.25 -34.19 40.72
N LEU A 615 -32.49 -33.25 41.64
CA LEU A 615 -33.83 -32.74 41.92
C LEU A 615 -34.43 -32.04 40.70
N VAL A 616 -33.66 -31.16 40.04
CA VAL A 616 -34.11 -30.44 38.83
C VAL A 616 -34.42 -31.39 37.68
N VAL A 617 -33.58 -32.41 37.45
CA VAL A 617 -33.77 -33.38 36.37
C VAL A 617 -34.96 -34.31 36.64
N SER A 618 -35.28 -34.59 37.90
CA SER A 618 -36.32 -35.54 38.29
C SER A 618 -37.68 -34.88 38.58
N ALA A 619 -37.73 -33.56 38.73
CA ALA A 619 -38.94 -32.83 39.10
C ALA A 619 -39.80 -32.54 37.85
N ASP A 620 -41.03 -33.04 37.88
CA ASP A 620 -42.05 -32.72 36.88
C ASP A 620 -42.61 -31.30 37.06
N ASP A 621 -42.75 -30.87 38.32
CA ASP A 621 -43.27 -29.56 38.69
C ASP A 621 -42.14 -28.53 38.96
N PRO A 622 -42.35 -27.25 38.59
CA PRO A 622 -41.39 -26.18 38.91
C PRO A 622 -41.17 -25.94 40.40
N VAL A 623 -42.06 -26.41 41.28
CA VAL A 623 -41.94 -26.23 42.73
C VAL A 623 -41.42 -27.51 43.36
N ILE A 624 -40.21 -27.45 43.91
CA ILE A 624 -39.56 -28.58 44.58
C ILE A 624 -39.89 -28.50 46.08
N GLU A 625 -40.79 -29.36 46.51
CA GLU A 625 -41.25 -29.45 47.90
C GLU A 625 -40.36 -30.36 48.76
N ALA A 626 -40.45 -30.19 50.08
CA ALA A 626 -39.70 -30.96 51.07
C ALA A 626 -39.91 -32.48 50.95
N GLU A 627 -41.14 -32.92 50.65
CA GLU A 627 -41.47 -34.33 50.44
C GLU A 627 -40.78 -34.94 49.21
N PHE A 628 -40.49 -34.11 48.20
CA PHE A 628 -39.74 -34.55 47.04
C PHE A 628 -38.26 -34.69 47.37
N VAL A 629 -37.67 -33.68 48.02
CA VAL A 629 -36.26 -33.70 48.44
C VAL A 629 -35.96 -34.89 49.36
N SER A 630 -36.84 -35.18 50.31
CA SER A 630 -36.64 -36.28 51.27
C SER A 630 -36.56 -37.66 50.63
N LYS A 631 -37.17 -37.87 49.45
CA LYS A 631 -37.07 -39.13 48.68
C LYS A 631 -35.66 -39.38 48.12
N PHE A 632 -34.88 -38.33 47.90
CA PHE A 632 -33.53 -38.42 47.32
C PHE A 632 -32.42 -38.36 48.37
N LEU A 633 -32.72 -37.87 49.58
CA LEU A 633 -31.82 -37.99 50.73
C LEU A 633 -31.80 -39.46 51.18
N THR A 634 -30.60 -40.05 51.24
CA THR A 634 -30.38 -41.49 51.50
C THR A 634 -31.16 -42.00 52.73
N PRO A 635 -31.79 -43.20 52.67
CA PRO A 635 -32.46 -43.80 53.81
C PRO A 635 -31.42 -44.14 54.89
N GLY A 636 -31.46 -43.38 55.99
CA GLY A 636 -30.45 -43.39 57.05
C GLY A 636 -30.52 -42.14 57.93
N TYR A 637 -31.19 -41.08 57.46
CA TYR A 637 -31.63 -39.97 58.30
C TYR A 637 -32.94 -40.37 59.00
N ASP A 638 -32.81 -40.85 60.24
CA ASP A 638 -33.94 -41.16 61.11
C ASP A 638 -34.58 -39.83 61.55
N PHE A 639 -35.71 -39.46 60.92
CA PHE A 639 -36.51 -38.29 61.31
C PHE A 639 -36.87 -38.29 62.81
N ASN A 640 -36.85 -39.45 63.47
CA ASN A 640 -37.10 -39.60 64.90
C ASN A 640 -36.00 -39.02 65.81
N LYS A 641 -34.87 -38.55 65.25
CA LYS A 641 -33.78 -37.91 66.02
C LYS A 641 -33.56 -36.42 65.73
N SER A 642 -34.44 -35.78 64.97
CA SER A 642 -34.42 -34.32 64.83
C SER A 642 -34.79 -33.67 66.17
N LYS A 643 -33.79 -33.15 66.89
CA LYS A 643 -34.03 -32.35 68.10
C LYS A 643 -34.65 -31.02 67.68
N PRO A 644 -35.73 -30.55 68.32
CA PRO A 644 -36.28 -29.23 68.05
C PRO A 644 -35.20 -28.16 68.33
N VAL A 645 -34.95 -27.30 67.36
CA VAL A 645 -33.94 -26.24 67.46
C VAL A 645 -34.58 -25.03 68.13
N ILE A 646 -34.20 -24.78 69.39
CA ILE A 646 -34.59 -23.58 70.14
C ILE A 646 -33.55 -22.50 69.85
N THR A 647 -33.89 -21.53 69.00
CA THR A 647 -32.99 -20.46 68.52
C THR A 647 -32.80 -19.30 69.51
N ARG A 648 -33.61 -19.22 70.56
CA ARG A 648 -33.51 -18.23 71.65
C ARG A 648 -34.00 -18.84 72.95
N VAL A 649 -33.46 -18.41 74.09
CA VAL A 649 -33.97 -18.85 75.40
C VAL A 649 -35.40 -18.34 75.56
N LEU A 650 -36.36 -19.26 75.53
CA LEU A 650 -37.77 -19.03 75.82
C LEU A 650 -38.08 -19.64 77.19
N PRO A 651 -39.01 -19.06 77.97
CA PRO A 651 -39.56 -19.74 79.14
C PRO A 651 -40.04 -21.15 78.74
N LEU A 652 -39.61 -22.17 79.49
CA LEU A 652 -39.86 -23.58 79.15
C LEU A 652 -41.35 -23.89 78.91
N GLN A 653 -42.23 -23.23 79.68
CA GLN A 653 -43.67 -23.39 79.55
C GLN A 653 -44.21 -22.88 78.20
N GLU A 654 -43.67 -21.77 77.68
CA GLU A 654 -44.06 -21.21 76.37
C GLU A 654 -43.59 -22.11 75.23
N ALA A 655 -42.36 -22.64 75.33
CA ALA A 655 -41.82 -23.57 74.34
C ALA A 655 -42.65 -24.87 74.28
N LEU A 656 -43.00 -25.44 75.43
CA LEU A 656 -43.85 -26.62 75.51
C LEU A 656 -45.26 -26.36 74.97
N HIS A 657 -45.85 -25.20 75.29
CA HIS A 657 -47.18 -24.83 74.79
C HIS A 657 -47.20 -24.69 73.27
N SER A 658 -46.19 -24.02 72.69
CA SER A 658 -46.09 -23.81 71.25
C SER A 658 -45.93 -25.12 70.48
N VAL A 659 -45.07 -26.03 70.96
CA VAL A 659 -44.89 -27.36 70.36
C VAL A 659 -46.16 -28.20 70.49
N GLU A 660 -46.82 -28.15 71.65
CA GLU A 660 -48.06 -28.87 71.90
C GLU A 660 -49.21 -28.38 70.99
N GLU A 661 -49.36 -27.07 70.82
CA GLU A 661 -50.33 -26.47 69.91
C GLU A 661 -50.12 -26.96 68.47
N GLN A 662 -48.88 -26.90 67.98
CA GLN A 662 -48.54 -27.34 66.63
C GLN A 662 -48.84 -28.82 66.40
N LEU A 663 -48.48 -29.69 67.34
CA LEU A 663 -48.75 -31.13 67.24
C LEU A 663 -50.25 -31.45 67.24
N ILE A 664 -51.04 -30.74 68.05
CA ILE A 664 -52.49 -30.94 68.11
C ILE A 664 -53.16 -30.47 66.82
N LEU A 665 -52.75 -29.32 66.27
CA LEU A 665 -53.26 -28.82 64.98
C LEU A 665 -52.88 -29.74 63.82
N LEU A 666 -51.63 -30.22 63.77
CA LEU A 666 -51.17 -31.16 62.75
C LEU A 666 -51.94 -32.49 62.81
N ALA A 667 -52.10 -33.07 64.01
CA ALA A 667 -52.84 -34.31 64.18
C ALA A 667 -54.33 -34.15 63.81
N MET A 668 -54.94 -33.02 64.17
CA MET A 668 -56.33 -32.74 63.80
C MET A 668 -56.50 -32.52 62.29
N LYS A 669 -55.55 -31.84 61.63
CA LYS A 669 -55.53 -31.65 60.17
C LYS A 669 -55.38 -32.98 59.42
N GLN A 670 -54.50 -33.86 59.89
CA GLN A 670 -54.18 -35.12 59.23
C GLN A 670 -55.26 -36.20 59.45
N TYR A 671 -55.75 -36.36 60.68
CA TYR A 671 -56.65 -37.45 61.04
C TYR A 671 -58.13 -37.06 61.08
N LYS A 672 -58.44 -35.76 61.05
CA LYS A 672 -59.78 -35.14 60.97
C LYS A 672 -60.77 -35.48 62.10
N THR A 673 -60.48 -36.47 62.94
CA THR A 673 -61.30 -36.83 64.11
C THR A 673 -60.46 -36.83 65.38
N THR A 674 -61.04 -36.35 66.48
CA THR A 674 -60.37 -36.24 67.78
C THR A 674 -59.90 -37.60 68.32
N THR A 675 -60.63 -38.67 68.02
CA THR A 675 -60.30 -40.04 68.44
C THR A 675 -59.04 -40.58 67.75
N LYS A 676 -58.90 -40.35 66.44
CA LYS A 676 -57.73 -40.79 65.67
C LYS A 676 -56.51 -39.93 65.97
N ALA A 677 -56.70 -38.62 66.11
CA ALA A 677 -55.64 -37.69 66.50
C ALA A 677 -55.09 -38.01 67.90
N ALA A 678 -55.96 -38.31 68.87
CA ALA A 678 -55.56 -38.70 70.22
C ALA A 678 -54.74 -39.99 70.26
N LYS A 679 -55.15 -41.00 69.47
CA LYS A 679 -54.40 -42.25 69.34
C LYS A 679 -53.01 -42.04 68.73
N ALA A 680 -52.89 -41.15 67.74
CA ALA A 680 -51.62 -40.82 67.10
C ALA A 680 -50.69 -40.02 68.04
N LEU A 681 -51.24 -39.14 68.86
CA LEU A 681 -50.49 -38.31 69.82
C LEU A 681 -50.20 -39.00 71.16
N GLY A 682 -50.77 -40.19 71.41
CA GLY A 682 -50.58 -40.93 72.67
C GLY A 682 -51.24 -40.30 73.90
N ILE A 683 -52.25 -39.43 73.70
CA ILE A 683 -52.99 -38.75 74.77
C ILE A 683 -54.49 -39.08 74.71
N SER A 684 -55.25 -38.71 75.74
CA SER A 684 -56.69 -39.01 75.78
C SER A 684 -57.49 -38.17 74.77
N GLN A 685 -58.61 -38.73 74.26
CA GLN A 685 -59.50 -38.01 73.35
C GLN A 685 -60.01 -36.69 73.96
N SER A 686 -60.33 -36.69 75.25
CA SER A 686 -60.81 -35.49 75.94
C SER A 686 -59.71 -34.44 76.06
N SER A 687 -58.43 -34.84 76.21
CA SER A 687 -57.29 -33.93 76.20
C SER A 687 -57.11 -33.26 74.84
N VAL A 688 -57.16 -34.00 73.73
CA VAL A 688 -57.08 -33.42 72.37
C VAL A 688 -58.26 -32.47 72.12
N SER A 689 -59.48 -32.89 72.46
CA SER A 689 -60.68 -32.08 72.24
C SER A 689 -60.63 -30.74 73.00
N ARG A 690 -60.27 -30.77 74.29
CA ARG A 690 -60.17 -29.55 75.11
C ARG A 690 -59.09 -28.60 74.61
N LYS A 691 -57.91 -29.13 74.28
CA LYS A 691 -56.79 -28.32 73.81
C LYS A 691 -57.06 -27.75 72.42
N TYR A 692 -57.62 -28.55 71.50
CA TYR A 692 -58.02 -28.07 70.17
C TYR A 692 -59.11 -26.99 70.23
N GLN A 693 -60.15 -27.16 71.05
CA GLN A 693 -61.18 -26.13 71.22
C GLN A 693 -60.62 -24.83 71.81
N LYS A 694 -59.71 -24.93 72.79
CA LYS A 694 -59.04 -23.76 73.36
C LYS A 694 -58.24 -22.99 72.28
N ILE A 695 -57.44 -23.70 71.48
CA ILE A 695 -56.64 -23.11 70.39
C ILE A 695 -57.53 -22.46 69.32
N VAL A 696 -58.64 -23.11 68.94
CA VAL A 696 -59.59 -22.55 67.96
C VAL A 696 -60.27 -21.30 68.52
N SER A 697 -60.71 -21.32 69.79
CA SER A 697 -61.34 -20.15 70.43
C SER A 697 -60.38 -18.96 70.58
N GLU A 698 -59.11 -19.20 70.93
CA GLU A 698 -58.09 -18.14 71.04
C GLU A 698 -57.78 -17.51 69.67
N LYS A 699 -57.86 -18.29 68.58
CA LYS A 699 -57.69 -17.79 67.20
C LYS A 699 -58.91 -17.05 66.67
N GLU A 700 -60.12 -17.48 67.02
CA GLU A 700 -61.36 -16.76 66.68
C GLU A 700 -61.42 -15.40 67.40
N ILE A 701 -61.06 -15.34 68.68
CA ILE A 701 -60.97 -14.08 69.44
C ILE A 701 -59.90 -13.14 68.85
N ALA A 702 -58.75 -13.67 68.42
CA ALA A 702 -57.71 -12.86 67.78
C ALA A 702 -58.13 -12.36 66.38
N ALA A 703 -58.91 -13.13 65.63
CA ALA A 703 -59.46 -12.72 64.34
C ALA A 703 -60.54 -11.63 64.49
N ASP A 704 -61.39 -11.70 65.52
CA ASP A 704 -62.40 -10.69 65.81
C ASP A 704 -61.78 -9.34 66.21
N ILE A 705 -60.70 -9.34 67.01
CA ILE A 705 -59.97 -8.11 67.42
C ILE A 705 -59.34 -7.39 66.21
N ILE A 706 -58.86 -8.14 65.21
CA ILE A 706 -58.28 -7.58 63.97
C ILE A 706 -59.36 -7.08 63.00
N SER A 707 -60.61 -7.52 63.13
CA SER A 707 -61.73 -7.03 62.30
C SER A 707 -62.36 -5.73 62.79
N TYR A 708 -62.09 -5.34 64.04
CA TYR A 708 -62.58 -4.11 64.68
C TYR A 708 -61.48 -3.03 64.90
N SER A 709 -60.29 -3.21 64.32
CA SER A 709 -59.23 -2.21 64.23
C SER A 709 -58.95 -1.86 62.78
#